data_AF-A0A939BE10-F1
#
_entry.id   AF-A0A939BE10-F1
#
_cell.length_a   1.000
_cell.length_b   1.000
_cell.length_c   1.000
_cell.angle_alpha   90.00
_cell.angle_beta   90.00
_cell.angle_gamma   90.00
#
_symmetry.space_group_name_H-M   'P 1'
#
loop_
_entity.id
_entity.type
_entity.pdbx_description
1 polymer ?
#
loop_
_entity_poly.entity_id
_entity_poly.type
_entity_poly.pdbx_seq_one_letter_code
_entity_poly.pdbx_strand_id
1 'polypeptide(L)'
;MLRRGDVLDGVYQIIEEIGAGGTGIIYKAYHLRLGRYVVVKKIKDEVAARINARTEADILKRLKHTYLPQVYDFLEVGGGIYTVIDFIEGQSLDYYIKNGYRIEQKQLLLWAKQLCEALVYLHAQTPPIIHSDIKPQNIMITPQGNVCLIDFNISLDGQGSSQVSGLSAGYAPPEQYPENWPPMMGMGGTPFPMVMPLDARSDIYSLGATFYHLMTGVKPEKSTGPVTPISVRRPPYSQAFVEIVEKMMQPDPNRRYQTAAELLGVLTNIRRLDRTYIRHRRKQHTVTIVFSILMTLSVLVSVTGFLKMGTEQEAQYASLVEQGKAACENGDYEAGLSLYDQAINLYSTKLPAYYEKLLAYVEQGEYLACVQYGRLIFTNPGLTKAMEADPVGAADLYYMIANAWFEQENYAKAVGYYEEAVLRNSENPDYYRDYAISLARMQQVDEAQQVLSAAKNCGMDNDSVTLVEAELLLAEGDWQQASERFENVFLTTQNDTTRYQAYLLCARAYRTGGKLDEEIEVLEQARSAVAPNRVSAIVSSLAQAYMRRAQSAGGNLQADCEKALECYETLKAQGNDSTEMKLNTAFVNQLLRRYEEAEQILTELQAQSPDDYRPYMRLALLYGAMEDEKPQETRDYTAVREMYEKAVAYYEQARIQGVSDEQMQVLETMMQQIIDGGWIG
;
A
#
# COMPACT_ATOMS: atom_id res chain seq x y z
N MET A 1 45.01 -78.75 28.01
CA MET A 1 45.03 -77.31 28.33
C MET A 1 46.27 -76.73 27.68
N LEU A 2 46.16 -75.62 26.95
CA LEU A 2 47.30 -75.01 26.26
C LEU A 2 48.19 -74.27 27.27
N ARG A 3 49.51 -74.35 27.10
CA ARG A 3 50.52 -73.70 27.95
C ARG A 3 51.16 -72.53 27.21
N ARG A 4 51.70 -71.57 27.99
CA ARG A 4 52.49 -70.47 27.43
C ARG A 4 53.64 -71.02 26.59
N GLY A 5 53.77 -70.52 25.37
CA GLY A 5 54.78 -70.95 24.39
C GLY A 5 54.29 -71.99 23.39
N ASP A 6 53.18 -72.69 23.65
CA ASP A 6 52.58 -73.63 22.69
C ASP A 6 52.21 -72.89 21.39
N VAL A 7 52.47 -73.51 20.24
CA VAL A 7 52.11 -72.95 18.92
C VAL A 7 50.95 -73.76 18.33
N LEU A 8 49.76 -73.19 18.38
CA LEU A 8 48.54 -73.79 17.82
C LEU A 8 48.53 -73.64 16.30
N ASP A 9 48.27 -74.75 15.59
CA ASP A 9 48.24 -74.87 14.12
C ASP A 9 49.50 -74.31 13.40
N GLY A 10 50.64 -74.28 14.09
CA GLY A 10 51.90 -73.72 13.56
C GLY A 10 51.90 -72.20 13.34
N VAL A 11 50.85 -71.47 13.78
CA VAL A 11 50.67 -70.04 13.49
C VAL A 11 50.44 -69.19 14.75
N TYR A 12 49.77 -69.74 15.77
CA TYR A 12 49.31 -68.96 16.92
C TYR A 12 50.06 -69.36 18.19
N GLN A 13 51.02 -68.52 18.61
CA GLN A 13 51.79 -68.77 19.82
C GLN A 13 51.02 -68.31 21.06
N ILE A 14 50.69 -69.21 21.96
CA ILE A 14 49.97 -68.91 23.20
C ILE A 14 50.85 -68.10 24.15
N ILE A 15 50.35 -66.93 24.57
CA ILE A 15 51.04 -66.01 25.48
C ILE A 15 50.60 -66.26 26.92
N GLU A 16 49.29 -66.24 27.17
CA GLU A 16 48.72 -66.43 28.50
C GLU A 16 47.22 -66.77 28.41
N GLU A 17 46.67 -67.34 29.48
CA GLU A 17 45.23 -67.44 29.67
C GLU A 17 44.69 -66.11 30.23
N ILE A 18 43.73 -65.50 29.53
CA ILE A 18 43.16 -64.19 29.91
C ILE A 18 41.75 -64.32 30.49
N GLY A 19 41.16 -65.51 30.47
CA GLY A 19 39.91 -65.79 31.14
C GLY A 19 39.40 -67.20 30.89
N ALA A 20 38.52 -67.66 31.78
CA ALA A 20 37.77 -68.90 31.63
C ALA A 20 36.30 -68.63 31.95
N GLY A 21 35.38 -69.15 31.12
CA GLY A 21 33.95 -68.83 31.22
C GLY A 21 33.03 -70.00 30.87
N GLY A 22 31.74 -69.68 30.72
CA GLY A 22 30.68 -70.65 30.42
C GLY A 22 30.91 -71.40 29.11
N THR A 23 31.37 -70.71 28.07
CA THR A 23 31.51 -71.21 26.69
C THR A 23 32.90 -71.73 26.34
N GLY A 24 33.91 -71.50 27.19
CA GLY A 24 35.29 -71.87 26.84
C GLY A 24 36.38 -71.26 27.71
N ILE A 25 37.62 -71.57 27.35
CA ILE A 25 38.84 -70.95 27.91
C ILE A 25 39.40 -69.99 26.87
N ILE A 26 39.78 -68.79 27.28
CA ILE A 26 40.22 -67.69 26.43
C ILE A 26 41.71 -67.44 26.65
N TYR A 27 42.48 -67.57 25.58
CA TYR A 27 43.91 -67.34 25.57
C TYR A 27 44.24 -66.09 24.76
N LYS A 28 45.19 -65.29 25.24
CA LYS A 28 45.89 -64.33 24.39
C LYS A 28 46.99 -65.07 23.64
N ALA A 29 47.03 -64.91 22.34
CA ALA A 29 48.06 -65.51 21.48
C ALA A 29 48.70 -64.44 20.58
N TYR A 30 49.86 -64.75 20.03
CA TYR A 30 50.52 -63.92 19.03
C TYR A 30 50.47 -64.64 17.68
N HIS A 31 49.88 -63.99 16.69
CA HIS A 31 49.80 -64.49 15.33
C HIS A 31 51.15 -64.28 14.64
N LEU A 32 51.92 -65.36 14.45
CA LEU A 32 53.32 -65.29 14.00
C LEU A 32 53.49 -64.68 12.60
N ARG A 33 52.56 -64.96 11.67
CA ARG A 33 52.60 -64.42 10.30
C ARG A 33 52.11 -62.97 10.18
N LEU A 34 51.08 -62.59 10.93
CA LEU A 34 50.50 -61.23 10.87
C LEU A 34 51.14 -60.24 11.86
N GLY A 35 52.00 -60.71 12.76
CA GLY A 35 52.72 -59.88 13.72
C GLY A 35 51.84 -59.16 14.74
N ARG A 36 50.70 -59.75 15.14
CA ARG A 36 49.73 -59.12 16.05
C ARG A 36 49.20 -60.04 17.13
N TYR A 37 48.73 -59.47 18.23
CA TYR A 37 48.00 -60.23 19.26
C TYR A 37 46.60 -60.59 18.78
N VAL A 38 46.16 -61.79 19.12
CA VAL A 38 44.83 -62.34 18.83
C VAL A 38 44.30 -63.04 20.08
N VAL A 39 42.99 -63.25 20.11
CA VAL A 39 42.34 -64.08 21.12
C VAL A 39 42.07 -65.45 20.52
N VAL A 40 42.47 -66.51 21.23
CA VAL A 40 42.17 -67.90 20.91
C VAL A 40 41.19 -68.43 21.96
N LYS A 41 39.94 -68.63 21.57
CA LYS A 41 38.88 -69.18 22.45
C LYS A 41 38.75 -70.68 22.18
N LYS A 42 39.07 -71.51 23.18
CA LYS A 42 38.81 -72.96 23.15
C LYS A 42 37.35 -73.23 23.54
N ILE A 43 36.58 -73.83 22.64
CA ILE A 43 35.18 -74.23 22.87
C ILE A 43 35.15 -75.53 23.70
N LYS A 44 34.19 -75.67 24.63
CA LYS A 44 33.99 -76.89 25.42
C LYS A 44 33.38 -78.03 24.59
N ASP A 45 33.77 -79.27 24.88
CA ASP A 45 33.41 -80.47 24.09
C ASP A 45 31.89 -80.73 24.02
N GLU A 46 31.12 -80.38 25.07
CA GLU A 46 29.64 -80.49 25.10
C GLU A 46 28.94 -79.50 24.14
N VAL A 47 29.58 -78.37 23.86
CA VAL A 47 29.11 -77.36 22.92
C VAL A 47 29.57 -77.73 21.50
N ALA A 48 30.78 -78.27 21.34
CA ALA A 48 31.35 -78.70 20.07
C ALA A 48 30.47 -79.73 19.32
N ALA A 49 29.77 -80.62 20.03
CA ALA A 49 28.89 -81.64 19.43
C ALA A 49 27.60 -81.09 18.79
N ARG A 50 27.25 -79.81 19.03
CA ARG A 50 26.01 -79.17 18.58
C ARG A 50 26.20 -78.15 17.45
N ILE A 51 27.43 -77.79 17.13
CA ILE A 51 27.73 -76.73 16.15
C ILE A 51 27.93 -77.38 14.79
N ASN A 52 27.22 -76.88 13.76
CA ASN A 52 27.60 -77.07 12.36
C ASN A 52 28.85 -76.19 12.06
N ALA A 53 29.95 -76.48 12.75
CA ALA A 53 31.02 -75.53 13.09
C ALA A 53 31.69 -74.86 11.90
N ARG A 54 31.71 -75.50 10.73
CA ARG A 54 32.30 -74.91 9.53
C ARG A 54 31.40 -73.87 8.86
N THR A 55 30.09 -74.12 8.76
CA THR A 55 29.16 -73.18 8.13
C THR A 55 29.01 -71.90 8.95
N GLU A 56 28.96 -72.04 10.28
CA GLU A 56 28.90 -70.89 11.17
C GLU A 56 30.20 -70.09 11.17
N ALA A 57 31.33 -70.80 11.21
CA ALA A 57 32.66 -70.20 11.13
C ALA A 57 32.85 -69.31 9.89
N ASP A 58 32.42 -69.80 8.72
CA ASP A 58 32.58 -69.09 7.46
C ASP A 58 31.73 -67.82 7.40
N ILE A 59 30.57 -67.80 8.05
CA ILE A 59 29.74 -66.60 8.16
C ILE A 59 30.44 -65.57 9.06
N LEU A 60 30.97 -66.00 10.21
CA LEU A 60 31.67 -65.12 11.14
C LEU A 60 32.96 -64.53 10.57
N LYS A 61 33.70 -65.29 9.75
CA LYS A 61 34.89 -64.80 9.04
C LYS A 61 34.57 -63.68 8.04
N ARG A 62 33.36 -63.65 7.46
CA ARG A 62 32.93 -62.64 6.49
C ARG A 62 32.45 -61.34 7.13
N LEU A 63 32.14 -61.36 8.44
CA LEU A 63 31.70 -60.17 9.14
C LEU A 63 32.84 -59.18 9.28
N LYS A 64 32.62 -57.96 8.82
CA LYS A 64 33.57 -56.85 8.90
C LYS A 64 32.84 -55.57 9.25
N HIS A 65 33.03 -55.11 10.48
CA HIS A 65 32.42 -53.88 10.98
C HIS A 65 33.30 -53.23 12.05
N THR A 66 33.32 -51.90 12.10
CA THR A 66 34.21 -51.13 12.99
C THR A 66 34.07 -51.48 14.47
N TYR A 67 32.87 -51.83 14.91
CA TYR A 67 32.56 -52.12 16.33
C TYR A 67 32.39 -53.62 16.62
N LEU A 68 32.88 -54.48 15.73
CA LEU A 68 32.91 -55.93 15.89
C LEU A 68 34.36 -56.42 15.69
N PRO A 69 34.83 -57.43 16.46
CA PRO A 69 36.14 -58.03 16.21
C PRO A 69 36.11 -58.84 14.90
N GLN A 70 37.21 -58.83 14.16
CA GLN A 70 37.38 -59.72 13.02
C GLN A 70 37.62 -61.14 13.52
N VAL A 71 36.90 -62.11 12.95
CA VAL A 71 37.23 -63.52 13.12
C VAL A 71 38.22 -63.93 12.04
N TYR A 72 39.38 -64.45 12.46
CA TYR A 72 40.45 -64.88 11.58
C TYR A 72 40.34 -66.36 11.23
N ASP A 73 40.18 -67.21 12.24
CA ASP A 73 40.24 -68.64 12.02
C ASP A 73 39.36 -69.48 12.94
N PHE A 74 39.08 -70.70 12.48
CA PHE A 74 38.44 -71.76 13.21
C PHE A 74 39.28 -73.03 13.04
N LEU A 75 39.83 -73.49 14.15
CA LEU A 75 40.83 -74.55 14.16
C LEU A 75 40.27 -75.78 14.89
N GLU A 76 40.52 -76.95 14.33
CA GLU A 76 40.25 -78.23 14.98
C GLU A 76 41.59 -78.91 15.24
N VAL A 77 42.08 -78.83 16.49
CA VAL A 77 43.42 -79.31 16.85
C VAL A 77 43.32 -80.22 18.07
N GLY A 78 43.78 -81.47 17.91
CA GLY A 78 43.81 -82.45 19.00
C GLY A 78 42.42 -82.74 19.61
N GLY A 79 41.37 -82.77 18.78
CA GLY A 79 39.99 -83.00 19.19
C GLY A 79 39.28 -81.81 19.85
N GLY A 80 39.95 -80.66 19.99
CA GLY A 80 39.33 -79.43 20.48
C GLY A 80 39.06 -78.43 19.35
N ILE A 81 37.98 -77.65 19.49
CA ILE A 81 37.63 -76.56 18.58
C ILE A 81 38.11 -75.23 19.16
N TYR A 82 38.75 -74.42 18.33
CA TYR A 82 39.27 -73.10 18.70
C TYR A 82 38.81 -72.04 17.70
N THR A 83 38.43 -70.87 18.21
CA THR A 83 38.14 -69.68 17.38
C THR A 83 39.21 -68.63 17.62
N VAL A 84 39.75 -68.08 16.54
CA VAL A 84 40.76 -67.02 16.58
C VAL A 84 40.14 -65.70 16.13
N ILE A 85 40.16 -64.69 17.00
CA ILE A 85 39.57 -63.36 16.76
C ILE A 85 40.55 -62.24 17.12
N ASP A 86 40.22 -61.01 16.75
CA ASP A 86 40.96 -59.82 17.19
C ASP A 86 41.13 -59.76 18.72
N PHE A 87 42.35 -59.41 19.16
CA PHE A 87 42.57 -58.97 20.53
C PHE A 87 42.21 -57.50 20.65
N ILE A 88 41.14 -57.20 21.39
CA ILE A 88 40.68 -55.84 21.62
C ILE A 88 41.31 -55.30 22.90
N GLU A 89 42.20 -54.32 22.75
CA GLU A 89 42.77 -53.57 23.88
C GLU A 89 41.70 -52.71 24.55
N GLY A 90 41.71 -52.64 25.88
CA GLY A 90 40.78 -51.80 26.64
C GLY A 90 40.22 -52.45 27.89
N GLN A 91 39.11 -51.92 28.37
CA GLN A 91 38.36 -52.43 29.53
C GLN A 91 36.91 -52.71 29.14
N SER A 92 36.31 -53.76 29.70
CA SER A 92 34.89 -54.05 29.46
C SER A 92 33.99 -53.03 30.15
N LEU A 93 32.77 -52.82 29.66
CA LEU A 93 31.78 -51.99 30.35
C LEU A 93 31.49 -52.48 31.79
N ASP A 94 31.64 -53.79 32.04
CA ASP A 94 31.54 -54.38 33.38
C ASP A 94 32.63 -53.85 34.34
N TYR A 95 33.85 -53.58 33.84
CA TYR A 95 34.90 -52.93 34.63
C TYR A 95 34.45 -51.54 35.11
N TYR A 96 33.85 -50.75 34.22
CA TYR A 96 33.37 -49.40 34.58
C TYR A 96 32.27 -49.45 35.64
N ILE A 97 31.35 -50.41 35.52
CA ILE A 97 30.27 -50.62 36.49
C ILE A 97 30.84 -51.03 37.85
N LYS A 98 31.71 -52.05 37.89
CA LYS A 98 32.28 -52.58 39.15
C LYS A 98 33.11 -51.56 39.92
N ASN A 99 33.77 -50.65 39.21
CA ASN A 99 34.56 -49.58 39.81
C ASN A 99 33.73 -48.31 40.10
N GLY A 100 32.41 -48.34 39.89
CA GLY A 100 31.51 -47.24 40.26
C GLY A 100 31.67 -45.98 39.41
N TYR A 101 32.18 -46.09 38.18
CA TYR A 101 32.32 -44.93 37.28
C TYR A 101 30.95 -44.35 36.91
N ARG A 102 30.85 -43.02 36.97
CA ARG A 102 29.71 -42.28 36.42
C ARG A 102 30.04 -41.81 35.02
N ILE A 103 29.17 -42.13 34.07
CA ILE A 103 29.42 -41.92 32.65
C ILE A 103 28.49 -40.82 32.17
N GLU A 104 29.04 -39.79 31.53
CA GLU A 104 28.23 -38.69 31.01
C GLU A 104 27.27 -39.17 29.92
N GLN A 105 26.10 -38.54 29.85
CA GLN A 105 25.08 -38.85 28.84
C GLN A 105 25.64 -38.82 27.42
N LYS A 106 26.49 -37.86 27.11
CA LYS A 106 27.10 -37.70 25.78
C LYS A 106 27.88 -38.96 25.38
N GLN A 107 28.61 -39.55 26.33
CA GLN A 107 29.40 -40.76 26.11
C GLN A 107 28.50 -41.99 26.01
N LEU A 108 27.49 -42.12 26.88
CA LEU A 108 26.50 -43.21 26.78
C LEU A 108 25.77 -43.18 25.43
N LEU A 109 25.35 -42.00 24.96
CA LEU A 109 24.71 -41.85 23.65
C LEU A 109 25.66 -42.22 22.51
N LEU A 110 26.95 -41.90 22.61
CA LEU A 110 27.94 -42.32 21.62
C LEU A 110 28.02 -43.85 21.55
N TRP A 111 28.23 -44.51 22.69
CA TRP A 111 28.30 -45.97 22.76
C TRP A 111 27.00 -46.64 22.31
N ALA A 112 25.84 -46.09 22.65
CA ALA A 112 24.55 -46.62 22.23
C ALA A 112 24.41 -46.61 20.70
N LYS A 113 24.83 -45.51 20.05
CA LYS A 113 24.82 -45.40 18.59
C LYS A 113 25.77 -46.39 17.93
N GLN A 114 26.99 -46.51 18.45
CA GLN A 114 27.98 -47.45 17.91
C GLN A 114 27.54 -48.91 18.03
N LEU A 115 26.95 -49.30 19.16
CA LEU A 115 26.37 -50.63 19.34
C LEU A 115 25.14 -50.84 18.43
N CYS A 116 24.30 -49.81 18.24
CA CYS A 116 23.19 -49.89 17.29
C CYS A 116 23.70 -50.05 15.84
N GLU A 117 24.76 -49.37 15.44
CA GLU A 117 25.38 -49.54 14.11
C GLU A 117 25.87 -50.98 13.91
N ALA A 118 26.49 -51.57 14.93
CA ALA A 118 26.88 -52.99 14.89
C ALA A 118 25.68 -53.93 14.77
N LEU A 119 24.60 -53.67 15.51
CA LEU A 119 23.37 -54.47 15.43
C LEU A 119 22.66 -54.32 14.09
N VAL A 120 22.59 -53.11 13.53
CA VAL A 120 22.07 -52.87 12.17
C VAL A 120 22.82 -53.73 11.17
N TYR A 121 24.15 -53.79 11.27
CA TYR A 121 24.98 -54.62 10.40
C TYR A 121 24.70 -56.12 10.57
N LEU A 122 24.61 -56.63 11.80
CA LEU A 122 24.33 -58.05 12.08
C LEU A 122 22.92 -58.47 11.63
N HIS A 123 21.92 -57.65 11.92
CA HIS A 123 20.52 -57.93 11.58
C HIS A 123 20.25 -57.86 10.07
N ALA A 124 21.11 -57.17 9.30
CA ALA A 124 21.02 -57.08 7.85
C ALA A 124 21.67 -58.26 7.09
N GLN A 125 22.34 -59.18 7.79
CA GLN A 125 22.91 -60.38 7.15
C GLN A 125 21.80 -61.30 6.64
N THR A 126 22.14 -62.22 5.72
CA THR A 126 21.20 -63.21 5.19
C THR A 126 21.74 -64.63 5.41
N PRO A 127 21.16 -65.42 6.33
CA PRO A 127 20.07 -65.05 7.27
C PRO A 127 20.51 -63.99 8.31
N PRO A 128 19.56 -63.25 8.93
CA PRO A 128 19.87 -62.29 9.98
C PRO A 128 20.61 -62.94 11.15
N ILE A 129 21.63 -62.26 11.67
CA ILE A 129 22.42 -62.73 12.81
C ILE A 129 21.93 -62.04 14.08
N ILE A 130 21.45 -62.82 15.05
CA ILE A 130 21.04 -62.31 16.37
C ILE A 130 22.17 -62.58 17.37
N HIS A 131 22.60 -61.55 18.10
CA HIS A 131 23.73 -61.66 19.02
C HIS A 131 23.37 -62.42 20.31
N SER A 132 22.16 -62.25 20.83
CA SER A 132 21.54 -62.99 21.93
C SER A 132 22.16 -62.88 23.34
N ASP A 133 23.39 -62.38 23.47
CA ASP A 133 24.12 -62.23 24.75
C ASP A 133 24.80 -60.85 24.91
N ILE A 134 24.08 -59.77 24.65
CA ILE A 134 24.58 -58.40 24.87
C ILE A 134 24.54 -58.08 26.36
N LYS A 135 25.71 -57.80 26.94
CA LYS A 135 25.89 -57.44 28.35
C LYS A 135 27.19 -56.67 28.55
N PRO A 136 27.38 -55.95 29.68
CA PRO A 136 28.58 -55.17 29.94
C PRO A 136 29.91 -55.95 29.82
N GLN A 137 29.91 -57.25 30.10
CA GLN A 137 31.12 -58.08 29.99
C GLN A 137 31.56 -58.31 28.54
N ASN A 138 30.61 -58.27 27.59
CA ASN A 138 30.85 -58.57 26.18
C ASN A 138 31.10 -57.30 25.35
N ILE A 139 31.19 -56.12 25.98
CA ILE A 139 31.44 -54.85 25.29
C ILE A 139 32.71 -54.24 25.85
N MET A 140 33.73 -54.11 25.00
CA MET A 140 35.01 -53.47 25.33
C MET A 140 35.00 -52.00 24.94
N ILE A 141 35.60 -51.16 25.79
CA ILE A 141 35.90 -49.77 25.48
C ILE A 141 37.38 -49.70 25.09
N THR A 142 37.63 -49.34 23.84
CA THR A 142 38.99 -49.21 23.31
C THR A 142 39.68 -47.96 23.86
N PRO A 143 41.03 -47.84 23.79
CA PRO A 143 41.75 -46.64 24.19
C PRO A 143 41.28 -45.35 23.48
N GLN A 144 40.68 -45.48 22.29
CA GLN A 144 40.11 -44.37 21.53
C GLN A 144 38.70 -43.96 22.02
N GLY A 145 38.14 -44.66 23.01
CA GLY A 145 36.83 -44.38 23.60
C GLY A 145 35.64 -44.98 22.85
N ASN A 146 35.89 -45.84 21.85
CA ASN A 146 34.85 -46.52 21.08
C ASN A 146 34.48 -47.87 21.69
N VAL A 147 33.28 -48.36 21.40
CA VAL A 147 32.87 -49.72 21.77
C VAL A 147 33.36 -50.77 20.77
N CYS A 148 33.59 -51.98 21.25
CA CYS A 148 33.69 -53.18 20.43
C CYS A 148 32.90 -54.30 21.12
N LEU A 149 32.02 -54.99 20.39
CA LEU A 149 31.18 -56.06 20.91
C LEU A 149 31.90 -57.40 20.65
N ILE A 150 32.48 -58.00 21.70
CA ILE A 150 33.61 -58.95 21.60
C ILE A 150 33.27 -60.44 21.73
N ASP A 151 32.02 -60.83 21.92
CA ASP A 151 31.65 -62.25 22.08
C ASP A 151 30.45 -62.65 21.22
N PHE A 152 30.73 -63.35 20.13
CA PHE A 152 29.73 -63.88 19.22
C PHE A 152 29.16 -65.19 19.75
N ASN A 153 28.13 -65.12 20.60
CA ASN A 153 27.30 -66.27 20.94
C ASN A 153 26.12 -66.32 19.97
N ILE A 154 26.40 -66.65 18.71
CA ILE A 154 25.46 -66.48 17.61
C ILE A 154 24.60 -67.74 17.45
N SER A 155 23.28 -67.55 17.26
CA SER A 155 22.38 -68.56 16.71
C SER A 155 22.19 -68.27 15.22
N LEU A 156 22.44 -69.27 14.36
CA LEU A 156 22.50 -69.10 12.90
C LEU A 156 21.31 -69.63 12.11
N ASP A 157 20.25 -70.09 12.79
CA ASP A 157 19.24 -70.88 12.09
C ASP A 157 18.08 -70.06 11.51
N GLY A 158 17.94 -68.75 11.80
CA GLY A 158 16.83 -67.92 11.28
C GLY A 158 15.40 -68.45 11.57
N GLN A 159 15.29 -69.61 12.23
CA GLN A 159 14.08 -70.39 12.54
C GLN A 159 13.98 -70.68 14.05
N GLY A 160 14.74 -69.98 14.89
CA GLY A 160 14.54 -69.95 16.35
C GLY A 160 14.68 -71.28 17.09
N SER A 161 15.31 -72.30 16.51
CA SER A 161 15.29 -73.68 17.03
C SER A 161 16.58 -74.14 17.75
N SER A 162 17.63 -73.32 17.82
CA SER A 162 18.86 -73.70 18.54
C SER A 162 18.82 -73.25 20.00
N GLN A 163 18.93 -74.21 20.94
CA GLN A 163 19.04 -73.95 22.39
C GLN A 163 20.20 -72.97 22.67
N VAL A 164 19.85 -71.76 23.11
CA VAL A 164 20.80 -70.70 23.52
C VAL A 164 21.72 -71.23 24.62
N SER A 165 23.01 -71.33 24.32
CA SER A 165 24.02 -71.70 25.31
C SER A 165 24.37 -70.48 26.18
N GLY A 166 23.68 -70.34 27.31
CA GLY A 166 24.05 -69.39 28.38
C GLY A 166 23.05 -68.25 28.58
N LEU A 167 22.21 -68.38 29.61
CA LEU A 167 21.21 -67.37 29.99
C LEU A 167 21.83 -66.31 30.91
N SER A 168 22.00 -65.08 30.42
CA SER A 168 22.56 -63.96 31.21
C SER A 168 21.48 -63.28 32.05
N ALA A 169 21.27 -63.78 33.27
CA ALA A 169 20.23 -63.28 34.17
C ALA A 169 20.27 -61.74 34.32
N GLY A 170 19.15 -61.06 34.02
CA GLY A 170 19.00 -59.60 34.10
C GLY A 170 19.38 -58.82 32.82
N TYR A 171 20.01 -59.46 31.83
CA TYR A 171 20.26 -58.86 30.50
C TYR A 171 19.51 -59.60 29.38
N ALA A 172 19.26 -60.88 29.57
CA ALA A 172 18.41 -61.68 28.70
C ALA A 172 16.96 -61.13 28.70
N PRO A 173 16.31 -60.96 27.53
CA PRO A 173 14.90 -60.63 27.47
C PRO A 173 14.00 -61.76 27.98
N PRO A 174 12.72 -61.47 28.33
CA PRO A 174 11.79 -62.46 28.85
C PRO A 174 11.67 -63.70 27.95
N GLU A 175 11.72 -63.52 26.62
CA GLU A 175 11.55 -64.62 25.67
C GLU A 175 12.67 -65.67 25.65
N GLN A 176 13.83 -65.37 26.24
CA GLN A 176 14.93 -66.35 26.40
C GLN A 176 14.75 -67.28 27.60
N TYR A 177 13.85 -66.96 28.53
CA TYR A 177 13.63 -67.75 29.74
C TYR A 177 12.65 -68.90 29.46
N PRO A 178 13.04 -70.17 29.71
CA PRO A 178 12.16 -71.32 29.50
C PRO A 178 10.84 -71.24 30.27
N GLU A 179 10.82 -70.62 31.45
CA GLU A 179 9.60 -70.40 32.22
C GLU A 179 8.55 -69.51 31.51
N ASN A 180 8.94 -68.75 30.50
CA ASN A 180 8.05 -67.88 29.73
C ASN A 180 7.61 -68.52 28.40
N TRP A 181 8.13 -69.70 28.04
CA TRP A 181 7.80 -70.36 26.78
C TRP A 181 6.37 -70.95 26.81
N PRO A 182 5.56 -70.71 25.77
CA PRO A 182 4.21 -71.24 25.71
C PRO A 182 4.24 -72.78 25.66
N PRO A 183 3.31 -73.47 26.36
CA PRO A 183 3.23 -74.92 26.30
C PRO A 183 2.72 -75.37 24.93
N MET A 184 3.34 -76.41 24.37
CA MET A 184 2.89 -77.08 23.15
C MET A 184 2.64 -78.57 23.46
N MET A 185 1.52 -79.10 22.97
CA MET A 185 1.22 -80.53 23.03
C MET A 185 1.99 -81.25 21.93
N GLY A 186 2.86 -82.20 22.28
CA GLY A 186 3.40 -83.10 21.25
C GLY A 186 2.58 -84.39 21.11
N MET A 187 3.01 -85.25 20.18
CA MET A 187 2.25 -86.39 19.67
C MET A 187 1.85 -87.44 20.73
N GLY A 188 2.40 -87.38 21.95
CA GLY A 188 2.06 -88.26 23.09
C GLY A 188 1.13 -87.64 24.14
N GLY A 189 0.59 -86.43 23.93
CA GLY A 189 -0.28 -85.75 24.90
C GLY A 189 0.44 -85.16 26.12
N THR A 190 1.77 -85.16 26.12
CA THR A 190 2.61 -84.49 27.11
C THR A 190 2.92 -83.06 26.65
N PRO A 191 2.70 -82.05 27.50
CA PRO A 191 3.09 -80.67 27.20
C PRO A 191 4.62 -80.53 27.26
N PHE A 192 5.19 -79.85 26.27
CA PHE A 192 6.59 -79.45 26.23
C PHE A 192 6.67 -77.96 25.94
N PRO A 193 7.65 -77.23 26.49
CA PRO A 193 7.76 -75.79 26.26
C PRO A 193 8.27 -75.52 24.82
N MET A 194 7.55 -74.68 24.08
CA MET A 194 7.94 -74.25 22.74
C MET A 194 8.92 -73.08 22.83
N VAL A 195 10.16 -73.29 22.39
CA VAL A 195 11.19 -72.24 22.35
C VAL A 195 10.64 -71.04 21.57
N MET A 196 10.61 -69.87 22.21
CA MET A 196 10.26 -68.64 21.49
C MET A 196 11.41 -68.20 20.59
N PRO A 197 11.16 -67.89 19.31
CA PRO A 197 12.20 -67.45 18.40
C PRO A 197 12.75 -66.10 18.85
N LEU A 198 14.08 -65.97 18.84
CA LEU A 198 14.74 -64.68 19.05
C LEU A 198 14.83 -63.93 17.72
N ASP A 199 14.63 -62.62 17.79
CA ASP A 199 14.79 -61.71 16.66
C ASP A 199 15.56 -60.46 17.06
N ALA A 200 15.67 -59.49 16.15
CA ALA A 200 16.37 -58.23 16.37
C ALA A 200 15.95 -57.49 17.66
N ARG A 201 14.69 -57.66 18.10
CA ARG A 201 14.11 -57.00 19.27
C ARG A 201 14.61 -57.61 20.58
N SER A 202 15.11 -58.84 20.55
CA SER A 202 15.78 -59.48 21.68
C SER A 202 17.13 -58.79 21.96
N ASP A 203 17.92 -58.51 20.92
CA ASP A 203 19.18 -57.74 21.06
C ASP A 203 18.94 -56.31 21.53
N ILE A 204 17.87 -55.66 21.05
CA ILE A 204 17.46 -54.31 21.49
C ILE A 204 17.16 -54.31 23.00
N TYR A 205 16.48 -55.35 23.50
CA TYR A 205 16.23 -55.47 24.94
C TYR A 205 17.53 -55.61 25.71
N SER A 206 18.43 -56.52 25.31
CA SER A 206 19.70 -56.75 26.00
C SER A 206 20.62 -55.53 25.99
N LEU A 207 20.61 -54.76 24.89
CA LEU A 207 21.24 -53.45 24.82
C LEU A 207 20.59 -52.48 25.82
N GLY A 208 19.26 -52.45 25.90
CA GLY A 208 18.52 -51.64 26.85
C GLY A 208 18.88 -51.97 28.30
N ALA A 209 18.93 -53.25 28.65
CA ALA A 209 19.34 -53.75 29.96
C ALA A 209 20.78 -53.38 30.32
N THR A 210 21.67 -53.39 29.32
CA THR A 210 23.05 -52.91 29.48
C THR A 210 23.08 -51.41 29.81
N PHE A 211 22.34 -50.59 29.06
CA PHE A 211 22.26 -49.14 29.32
C PHE A 211 21.54 -48.80 30.61
N TYR A 212 20.51 -49.56 31.00
CA TYR A 212 19.88 -49.46 32.31
C TYR A 212 20.91 -49.59 33.42
N HIS A 213 21.76 -50.61 33.34
CA HIS A 213 22.77 -50.85 34.37
C HIS A 213 23.82 -49.71 34.40
N LEU A 214 24.27 -49.24 33.24
CA LEU A 214 25.20 -48.10 33.16
C LEU A 214 24.59 -46.81 33.71
N MET A 215 23.30 -46.58 33.47
CA MET A 215 22.61 -45.36 33.89
C MET A 215 22.29 -45.39 35.39
N THR A 216 21.89 -46.55 35.93
CA THR A 216 21.40 -46.65 37.30
C THR A 216 22.47 -47.13 38.29
N GLY A 217 23.54 -47.75 37.79
CA GLY A 217 24.52 -48.48 38.61
C GLY A 217 23.96 -49.77 39.22
N VAL A 218 22.71 -50.13 38.92
CA VAL A 218 22.04 -51.30 39.48
C VAL A 218 21.68 -52.26 38.34
N LYS A 219 22.08 -53.52 38.50
CA LYS A 219 21.74 -54.56 37.55
C LYS A 219 20.21 -54.72 37.46
N PRO A 220 19.60 -54.79 36.26
CA PRO A 220 18.16 -55.02 36.14
C PRO A 220 17.74 -56.30 36.88
N GLU A 221 16.55 -56.28 37.47
CA GLU A 221 15.96 -57.48 38.08
C GLU A 221 15.80 -58.58 37.01
N LYS A 222 15.80 -59.86 37.43
CA LYS A 222 15.61 -60.99 36.49
C LYS A 222 14.34 -60.72 35.67
N SER A 223 14.45 -60.82 34.35
CA SER A 223 13.42 -60.42 33.38
C SER A 223 12.22 -61.40 33.30
N THR A 224 11.70 -61.80 34.46
CA THR A 224 10.46 -62.59 34.62
C THR A 224 9.29 -61.71 35.10
N GLY A 225 9.49 -60.39 35.24
CA GLY A 225 8.50 -59.41 35.70
C GLY A 225 8.87 -57.96 35.32
N PRO A 226 8.07 -56.95 35.73
CA PRO A 226 8.35 -55.56 35.40
C PRO A 226 9.64 -55.07 36.06
N VAL A 227 10.60 -54.61 35.26
CA VAL A 227 11.84 -53.98 35.72
C VAL A 227 11.50 -52.63 36.34
N THR A 228 12.13 -52.29 37.48
CA THR A 228 11.91 -50.98 38.13
C THR A 228 12.27 -49.86 37.16
N PRO A 229 11.35 -48.94 36.79
CA PRO A 229 11.64 -47.89 35.82
C PRO A 229 12.84 -47.02 36.23
N ILE A 230 13.66 -46.64 35.26
CA ILE A 230 14.82 -45.75 35.45
C ILE A 230 14.36 -44.41 36.02
N SER A 231 13.20 -43.92 35.58
CA SER A 231 12.55 -42.68 36.06
C SER A 231 12.36 -42.62 37.59
N VAL A 232 12.14 -43.75 38.26
CA VAL A 232 12.02 -43.82 39.73
C VAL A 232 13.34 -43.51 40.42
N ARG A 233 14.47 -43.88 39.80
CA ARG A 233 15.82 -43.70 40.34
C ARG A 233 16.40 -42.30 40.08
N ARG A 234 15.74 -41.47 39.27
CA ARG A 234 16.11 -40.09 38.91
C ARG A 234 17.61 -39.92 38.60
N PRO A 235 18.17 -40.70 37.66
CA PRO A 235 19.57 -40.53 37.30
C PRO A 235 19.80 -39.19 36.56
N PRO A 236 21.04 -38.68 36.50
CA PRO A 236 21.36 -37.37 35.91
C PRO A 236 21.37 -37.41 34.36
N TYR A 237 20.35 -37.98 33.74
CA TYR A 237 20.18 -38.07 32.29
C TYR A 237 18.86 -37.45 31.84
N SER A 238 18.79 -37.00 30.59
CA SER A 238 17.59 -36.39 30.04
C SER A 238 16.42 -37.37 30.00
N GLN A 239 15.23 -36.86 30.26
CA GLN A 239 13.99 -37.64 30.24
C GLN A 239 13.81 -38.42 28.92
N ALA A 240 14.16 -37.80 27.79
CA ALA A 240 14.10 -38.47 26.48
C ALA A 240 15.01 -39.71 26.40
N PHE A 241 16.21 -39.67 26.99
CA PHE A 241 17.12 -40.83 26.97
C PHE A 241 16.63 -41.94 27.89
N VAL A 242 16.11 -41.57 29.06
CA VAL A 242 15.44 -42.49 30.00
C VAL A 242 14.28 -43.23 29.32
N GLU A 243 13.38 -42.49 28.65
CA GLU A 243 12.23 -43.06 27.95
C GLU A 243 12.64 -44.00 26.80
N ILE A 244 13.74 -43.68 26.09
CA ILE A 244 14.28 -44.56 25.05
C ILE A 244 14.72 -45.90 25.63
N VAL A 245 15.51 -45.90 26.72
CA VAL A 245 16.03 -47.12 27.35
C VAL A 245 14.89 -47.95 27.97
N GLU A 246 13.91 -47.29 28.61
CA GLU A 246 12.71 -47.96 29.13
C GLU A 246 11.86 -48.57 28.00
N LYS A 247 11.79 -47.95 26.82
CA LYS A 247 11.12 -48.54 25.64
C LYS A 247 11.89 -49.74 25.07
N MET A 248 13.22 -49.71 25.08
CA MET A 248 14.05 -50.86 24.67
C MET A 248 13.77 -52.09 25.55
N MET A 249 13.51 -51.88 26.84
CA MET A 249 13.28 -52.94 27.83
C MET A 249 11.80 -53.31 28.05
N GLN A 250 10.88 -52.95 27.16
CA GLN A 250 9.49 -53.38 27.29
C GLN A 250 9.39 -54.91 27.29
N PRO A 251 8.66 -55.55 28.23
CA PRO A 251 8.57 -57.01 28.25
C PRO A 251 8.01 -57.59 26.95
N ASP A 252 6.96 -56.98 26.40
CA ASP A 252 6.38 -57.33 25.10
C ASP A 252 7.28 -56.84 23.94
N PRO A 253 7.84 -57.73 23.10
CA PRO A 253 8.66 -57.36 21.94
C PRO A 253 7.98 -56.38 20.97
N ASN A 254 6.64 -56.43 20.85
CA ASN A 254 5.90 -55.54 19.96
C ASN A 254 5.85 -54.08 20.45
N ARG A 255 6.17 -53.84 21.73
CA ARG A 255 6.25 -52.49 22.32
C ARG A 255 7.66 -51.90 22.29
N ARG A 256 8.66 -52.69 21.90
CA ARG A 256 10.05 -52.25 21.71
C ARG A 256 10.20 -51.52 20.37
N TYR A 257 11.40 -50.98 20.12
CA TYR A 257 11.79 -50.60 18.75
C TYR A 257 11.86 -51.87 17.89
N GLN A 258 11.33 -51.82 16.68
CA GLN A 258 11.19 -53.01 15.84
C GLN A 258 12.47 -53.34 15.08
N THR A 259 13.36 -52.37 14.87
CA THR A 259 14.67 -52.58 14.26
C THR A 259 15.76 -51.76 14.95
N ALA A 260 17.01 -52.21 14.86
CA ALA A 260 18.16 -51.44 15.35
C ALA A 260 18.32 -50.10 14.58
N ALA A 261 17.89 -50.04 13.32
CA ALA A 261 17.92 -48.84 12.49
C ALA A 261 16.92 -47.78 13.00
N GLU A 262 15.71 -48.20 13.38
CA GLU A 262 14.72 -47.33 14.03
C GLU A 262 15.30 -46.71 15.31
N LEU A 263 15.89 -47.55 16.17
CA LEU A 263 16.52 -47.10 17.41
C LEU A 263 17.68 -46.12 17.14
N LEU A 264 18.55 -46.41 16.17
CA LEU A 264 19.65 -45.53 15.79
C LEU A 264 19.15 -44.16 15.30
N GLY A 265 18.06 -44.13 14.50
CA GLY A 265 17.42 -42.90 14.04
C GLY A 265 16.90 -42.04 15.19
N VAL A 266 16.30 -42.66 16.21
CA VAL A 266 15.81 -42.00 17.42
C VAL A 266 16.97 -41.46 18.27
N LEU A 267 18.00 -42.26 18.52
CA LEU A 267 19.20 -41.84 19.26
C LEU A 267 19.96 -40.69 18.57
N THR A 268 19.97 -40.67 17.24
CA THR A 268 20.60 -39.61 16.44
C THR A 268 19.84 -38.30 16.56
N ASN A 269 18.51 -38.35 16.60
CA ASN A 269 17.62 -37.19 16.62
C ASN A 269 17.07 -36.84 18.01
N ILE A 270 17.66 -37.36 19.09
CA ILE A 270 17.15 -37.22 20.47
C ILE A 270 16.84 -35.78 20.89
N ARG A 271 17.56 -34.77 20.35
CA ARG A 271 17.31 -33.34 20.61
C ARG A 271 15.90 -32.87 20.18
N ARG A 272 15.30 -33.49 19.16
CA ARG A 272 13.96 -33.13 18.67
C ARG A 272 12.84 -33.63 19.59
N LEU A 273 13.13 -34.57 20.47
CA LEU A 273 12.17 -35.15 21.42
C LEU A 273 12.10 -34.37 22.75
N ASP A 274 12.90 -33.31 22.91
CA ASP A 274 12.85 -32.47 24.10
C ASP A 274 11.53 -31.68 24.15
N ARG A 275 10.76 -31.89 25.23
CA ARG A 275 9.45 -31.23 25.44
C ARG A 275 9.58 -29.70 25.50
N THR A 276 10.74 -29.18 25.90
CA THR A 276 11.00 -27.73 25.90
C THR A 276 10.97 -27.17 24.47
N TYR A 277 11.66 -27.84 23.54
CA TYR A 277 11.71 -27.46 22.13
C TYR A 277 10.32 -27.46 21.46
N ILE A 278 9.50 -28.48 21.72
CA ILE A 278 8.15 -28.58 21.17
C ILE A 278 7.24 -27.45 21.67
N ARG A 279 7.31 -27.08 22.95
CA ARG A 279 6.53 -25.96 23.52
C ARG A 279 6.95 -24.61 22.93
N HIS A 280 8.25 -24.36 22.79
CA HIS A 280 8.75 -23.12 22.19
C HIS A 280 8.26 -22.95 20.74
N ARG A 281 8.34 -24.01 19.93
CA ARG A 281 7.89 -23.97 18.53
C ARG A 281 6.38 -23.72 18.40
N ARG A 282 5.56 -24.34 19.25
CA ARG A 282 4.10 -24.07 19.27
C ARG A 282 3.79 -22.63 19.62
N LYS A 283 4.44 -22.08 20.66
CA LYS A 283 4.26 -20.68 21.06
C LYS A 283 4.64 -19.71 19.94
N GLN A 284 5.77 -19.95 19.26
CA GLN A 284 6.20 -19.14 18.12
C GLN A 284 5.18 -19.18 16.96
N HIS A 285 4.67 -20.36 16.60
CA HIS A 285 3.63 -20.47 15.57
C HIS A 285 2.35 -19.73 15.95
N THR A 286 1.86 -19.89 17.18
CA THR A 286 0.66 -19.17 17.65
C THR A 286 0.86 -17.66 17.61
N VAL A 287 1.99 -17.14 18.08
CA VAL A 287 2.31 -15.70 18.04
C VAL A 287 2.36 -15.20 16.60
N THR A 288 3.00 -15.94 15.69
CA THR A 288 3.10 -15.56 14.27
C THR A 288 1.73 -15.50 13.60
N ILE A 289 0.86 -16.47 13.86
CA ILE A 289 -0.51 -16.50 13.33
C ILE A 289 -1.31 -15.29 13.83
N VAL A 290 -1.29 -15.04 15.15
CA VAL A 290 -2.01 -13.90 15.75
C VAL A 290 -1.50 -12.57 15.18
N PHE A 291 -0.18 -12.41 15.07
CA PHE A 291 0.42 -11.20 14.49
C PHE A 291 0.02 -11.01 13.02
N SER A 292 0.00 -12.08 12.23
CA SER A 292 -0.40 -12.03 10.82
C SER A 292 -1.87 -11.60 10.68
N ILE A 293 -2.76 -12.15 11.51
CA ILE A 293 -4.19 -11.77 11.53
C ILE A 293 -4.34 -10.29 11.88
N LEU A 294 -3.67 -9.81 12.93
CA LEU A 294 -3.73 -8.41 13.34
C LEU A 294 -3.21 -7.46 12.25
N MET A 295 -2.11 -7.81 11.58
CA MET A 295 -1.58 -7.04 10.46
C MET A 295 -2.58 -6.97 9.29
N THR A 296 -3.19 -8.10 8.92
CA THR A 296 -4.21 -8.11 7.85
C THR A 296 -5.44 -7.28 8.21
N LEU A 297 -5.88 -7.31 9.47
CA LEU A 297 -7.01 -6.52 9.94
C LEU A 297 -6.68 -5.01 9.93
N SER A 298 -5.46 -4.64 10.34
CA SER A 298 -4.99 -3.24 10.30
C SER A 298 -4.95 -2.68 8.87
N VAL A 299 -4.45 -3.46 7.91
CA VAL A 299 -4.47 -3.07 6.48
C VAL A 299 -5.90 -2.90 5.98
N LEU A 300 -6.79 -3.85 6.30
CA LEU A 300 -8.19 -3.80 5.89
C LEU A 300 -8.87 -2.53 6.40
N VAL A 301 -8.75 -2.22 7.70
CA VAL A 301 -9.32 -1.01 8.30
C VAL A 301 -8.78 0.26 7.64
N SER A 302 -7.47 0.30 7.38
CA SER A 302 -6.82 1.46 6.76
C SER A 302 -7.32 1.70 5.33
N VAL A 303 -7.46 0.64 4.52
CA VAL A 303 -7.98 0.73 3.15
C VAL A 303 -9.44 1.15 3.15
N THR A 304 -10.28 0.58 4.01
CA THR A 304 -11.69 0.99 4.12
C THR A 304 -11.84 2.44 4.57
N GLY A 305 -10.98 2.90 5.50
CA GLY A 305 -10.94 4.30 5.93
C GLY A 305 -10.57 5.24 4.80
N PHE A 306 -9.53 4.90 4.03
CA PHE A 306 -9.09 5.71 2.89
C PHE A 306 -10.19 5.83 1.81
N LEU A 307 -10.84 4.73 1.44
CA LEU A 307 -11.94 4.75 0.48
C LEU A 307 -13.13 5.57 1.01
N LYS A 308 -13.45 5.44 2.30
CA LYS A 308 -14.56 6.17 2.91
C LYS A 308 -14.29 7.68 2.94
N MET A 309 -13.08 8.10 3.31
CA MET A 309 -12.66 9.51 3.28
C MET A 309 -12.81 10.12 1.88
N GLY A 310 -12.41 9.39 0.83
CA GLY A 310 -12.61 9.86 -0.55
C GLY A 310 -14.08 10.14 -0.88
N THR A 311 -14.98 9.20 -0.55
CA THR A 311 -16.43 9.39 -0.79
C THR A 311 -17.04 10.53 0.03
N GLU A 312 -16.58 10.74 1.27
CA GLU A 312 -17.07 11.83 2.12
C GLU A 312 -16.62 13.19 1.58
N GLN A 313 -15.37 13.30 1.14
CA GLN A 313 -14.87 14.51 0.50
C GLN A 313 -15.62 14.81 -0.80
N GLU A 314 -15.93 13.80 -1.63
CA GLU A 314 -16.72 14.02 -2.85
C GLU A 314 -18.14 14.50 -2.55
N ALA A 315 -18.80 13.92 -1.55
CA ALA A 315 -20.13 14.36 -1.14
C ALA A 315 -20.11 15.80 -0.57
N GLN A 316 -19.08 16.13 0.23
CA GLN A 316 -18.90 17.48 0.75
C GLN A 316 -18.64 18.48 -0.37
N TYR A 317 -17.80 18.15 -1.34
CA TYR A 317 -17.55 18.98 -2.53
C TYR A 317 -18.85 19.26 -3.29
N ALA A 318 -19.61 18.22 -3.62
CA ALA A 318 -20.87 18.38 -4.35
C ALA A 318 -21.87 19.24 -3.56
N SER A 319 -21.95 19.05 -2.25
CA SER A 319 -22.81 19.84 -1.38
C SER A 319 -22.40 21.32 -1.34
N LEU A 320 -21.10 21.63 -1.29
CA LEU A 320 -20.60 23.01 -1.30
C LEU A 320 -20.92 23.72 -2.62
N VAL A 321 -20.72 23.05 -3.75
CA VAL A 321 -21.07 23.63 -5.07
C VAL A 321 -22.57 23.91 -5.17
N GLU A 322 -23.41 22.97 -4.73
CA GLU A 322 -24.86 23.14 -4.76
C GLU A 322 -25.34 24.27 -3.84
N GLN A 323 -24.79 24.36 -2.62
CA GLN A 323 -25.09 25.45 -1.69
C GLN A 323 -24.63 26.81 -2.26
N GLY A 324 -23.46 26.85 -2.91
CA GLY A 324 -22.96 28.06 -3.56
C GLY A 324 -23.90 28.54 -4.66
N LYS A 325 -24.39 27.61 -5.48
CA LYS A 325 -25.35 27.90 -6.55
C LYS A 325 -26.67 28.45 -6.00
N ALA A 326 -27.22 27.81 -4.98
CA ALA A 326 -28.43 28.28 -4.31
C ALA A 326 -28.23 29.67 -3.66
N ALA A 327 -27.04 29.98 -3.15
CA ALA A 327 -26.74 31.31 -2.61
C ALA A 327 -26.74 32.38 -3.71
N CYS A 328 -26.06 32.12 -4.83
CA CYS A 328 -26.05 33.02 -6.01
C CYS A 328 -27.45 33.22 -6.60
N GLU A 329 -28.27 32.16 -6.72
CA GLU A 329 -29.66 32.26 -7.20
C GLU A 329 -30.54 33.13 -6.29
N ASN A 330 -30.24 33.20 -4.99
CA ASN A 330 -30.91 34.07 -4.03
C ASN A 330 -30.32 35.49 -3.95
N GLY A 331 -29.32 35.80 -4.78
CA GLY A 331 -28.64 37.10 -4.84
C GLY A 331 -27.52 37.29 -3.81
N ASP A 332 -27.20 36.28 -2.99
CA ASP A 332 -26.08 36.33 -2.03
C ASP A 332 -24.80 35.77 -2.67
N TYR A 333 -24.22 36.57 -3.55
CA TYR A 333 -23.02 36.18 -4.29
C TYR A 333 -21.78 36.09 -3.41
N GLU A 334 -21.67 36.88 -2.34
CA GLU A 334 -20.51 36.83 -1.44
C GLU A 334 -20.43 35.45 -0.74
N ALA A 335 -21.57 34.97 -0.21
CA ALA A 335 -21.64 33.63 0.36
C ALA A 335 -21.40 32.54 -0.71
N GLY A 336 -21.95 32.71 -1.91
CA GLY A 336 -21.77 31.77 -3.03
C GLY A 336 -20.29 31.61 -3.44
N LEU A 337 -19.60 32.73 -3.66
CA LEU A 337 -18.16 32.74 -4.01
C LEU A 337 -17.30 32.07 -2.93
N SER A 338 -17.60 32.33 -1.65
CA SER A 338 -16.91 31.69 -0.51
C SER A 338 -17.11 30.17 -0.47
N LEU A 339 -18.32 29.70 -0.77
CA LEU A 339 -18.61 28.26 -0.85
C LEU A 339 -17.88 27.58 -2.01
N TYR A 340 -17.78 28.25 -3.17
CA TYR A 340 -16.96 27.75 -4.27
C TYR A 340 -15.48 27.69 -3.92
N ASP A 341 -14.94 28.68 -3.21
CA ASP A 341 -13.55 28.63 -2.73
C ASP A 341 -13.30 27.48 -1.77
N GLN A 342 -14.26 27.17 -0.89
CA GLN A 342 -14.19 25.98 -0.03
C GLN A 342 -14.21 24.69 -0.84
N ALA A 343 -15.04 24.60 -1.89
CA ALA A 343 -15.08 23.45 -2.78
C ALA A 343 -13.77 23.26 -3.55
N ILE A 344 -13.18 24.36 -4.06
CA ILE A 344 -11.90 24.36 -4.77
C ILE A 344 -10.74 23.94 -3.86
N ASN A 345 -10.74 24.40 -2.61
CA ASN A 345 -9.76 23.98 -1.61
C ASN A 345 -9.86 22.48 -1.28
N LEU A 346 -11.05 21.89 -1.40
CA LEU A 346 -11.25 20.45 -1.22
C LEU A 346 -10.80 19.64 -2.44
N TYR A 347 -11.12 20.12 -3.66
CA TYR A 347 -10.65 19.53 -4.92
C TYR A 347 -10.24 20.60 -5.93
N SER A 348 -8.94 20.91 -5.97
CA SER A 348 -8.39 21.93 -6.86
C SER A 348 -8.33 21.52 -8.34
N THR A 349 -8.65 20.26 -8.65
CA THR A 349 -8.56 19.66 -9.99
C THR A 349 -9.92 19.38 -10.63
N LYS A 350 -11.04 19.74 -9.98
CA LYS A 350 -12.40 19.53 -10.51
C LYS A 350 -12.94 20.83 -11.07
N LEU A 351 -13.45 20.81 -12.31
CA LEU A 351 -13.94 22.00 -13.03
C LEU A 351 -15.25 22.63 -12.49
N PRO A 352 -16.27 21.88 -12.00
CA PRO A 352 -17.58 22.47 -11.72
C PRO A 352 -17.58 23.69 -10.79
N ALA A 353 -16.79 23.66 -9.71
CA ALA A 353 -16.70 24.80 -8.79
C ALA A 353 -16.07 26.04 -9.45
N TYR A 354 -15.10 25.85 -10.36
CA TYR A 354 -14.50 26.95 -11.11
C TYR A 354 -15.48 27.53 -12.13
N TYR A 355 -16.27 26.68 -12.80
CA TYR A 355 -17.30 27.08 -13.74
C TYR A 355 -18.38 27.94 -13.06
N GLU A 356 -18.99 27.42 -11.99
CA GLU A 356 -20.06 28.13 -11.27
C GLU A 356 -19.54 29.45 -10.66
N LYS A 357 -18.27 29.47 -10.20
CA LYS A 357 -17.64 30.72 -9.72
C LYS A 357 -17.43 31.75 -10.84
N LEU A 358 -17.03 31.34 -12.05
CA LEU A 358 -16.97 32.25 -13.20
C LEU A 358 -18.36 32.77 -13.57
N LEU A 359 -19.38 31.90 -13.52
CA LEU A 359 -20.76 32.27 -13.85
C LEU A 359 -21.27 33.33 -12.90
N ALA A 360 -21.01 33.16 -11.59
CA ALA A 360 -21.35 34.15 -10.58
C ALA A 360 -20.70 35.52 -10.84
N TYR A 361 -19.46 35.59 -11.34
CA TYR A 361 -18.85 36.88 -11.72
C TYR A 361 -19.51 37.51 -12.94
N VAL A 362 -19.86 36.70 -13.95
CA VAL A 362 -20.56 37.18 -15.16
C VAL A 362 -21.96 37.69 -14.81
N GLU A 363 -22.71 36.99 -13.98
CA GLU A 363 -24.06 37.38 -13.56
C GLU A 363 -24.08 38.68 -12.74
N GLN A 364 -23.04 38.92 -11.94
CA GLN A 364 -22.85 40.18 -11.21
C GLN A 364 -22.38 41.35 -12.12
N GLY A 365 -21.98 41.07 -13.36
CA GLY A 365 -21.35 42.06 -14.24
C GLY A 365 -19.92 42.41 -13.85
N GLU A 366 -19.28 41.63 -12.97
CA GLU A 366 -17.90 41.81 -12.52
C GLU A 366 -16.92 41.18 -13.53
N TYR A 367 -16.94 41.67 -14.77
CA TYR A 367 -16.18 41.10 -15.88
C TYR A 367 -14.67 41.13 -15.68
N LEU A 368 -14.16 42.15 -14.97
CA LEU A 368 -12.72 42.23 -14.65
C LEU A 368 -12.31 41.06 -13.75
N ALA A 369 -13.10 40.80 -12.70
CA ALA A 369 -12.86 39.69 -11.78
C ALA A 369 -12.97 38.33 -12.50
N CYS A 370 -13.97 38.18 -13.39
CA CYS A 370 -14.14 37.01 -14.25
C CYS A 370 -12.87 36.72 -15.06
N VAL A 371 -12.33 37.73 -15.75
CA VAL A 371 -11.12 37.60 -16.56
C VAL A 371 -9.89 37.27 -15.71
N GLN A 372 -9.71 37.94 -14.56
CA GLN A 372 -8.59 37.69 -13.66
C GLN A 372 -8.62 36.26 -13.12
N TYR A 373 -9.80 35.80 -12.68
CA TYR A 373 -10.01 34.45 -12.19
C TYR A 373 -9.85 33.40 -13.29
N GLY A 374 -10.33 33.68 -14.50
CA GLY A 374 -10.18 32.83 -15.67
C GLY A 374 -8.71 32.51 -16.01
N ARG A 375 -7.80 33.48 -15.83
CA ARG A 375 -6.36 33.21 -15.99
C ARG A 375 -5.83 32.19 -14.99
N LEU A 376 -6.31 32.22 -13.74
CA LEU A 376 -5.89 31.27 -12.70
C LEU A 376 -6.24 29.82 -13.10
N ILE A 377 -7.41 29.62 -13.69
CA ILE A 377 -7.87 28.32 -14.20
C ILE A 377 -6.86 27.75 -15.21
N PHE A 378 -6.49 28.53 -16.22
CA PHE A 378 -5.59 28.06 -17.30
C PHE A 378 -4.13 27.90 -16.84
N THR A 379 -3.72 28.58 -15.76
CA THR A 379 -2.39 28.39 -15.18
C THR A 379 -2.30 27.19 -14.22
N ASN A 380 -3.43 26.56 -13.85
CA ASN A 380 -3.47 25.42 -12.93
C ASN A 380 -3.20 24.09 -13.67
N PRO A 381 -2.06 23.41 -13.43
CA PRO A 381 -1.72 22.17 -14.12
C PRO A 381 -2.69 21.01 -13.82
N GLY A 382 -3.37 21.06 -12.67
CA GLY A 382 -4.34 20.05 -12.27
C GLY A 382 -5.62 20.09 -13.10
N LEU A 383 -5.99 21.26 -13.62
CA LEU A 383 -7.20 21.45 -14.43
C LEU A 383 -6.96 21.14 -15.91
N THR A 384 -5.72 21.19 -16.41
CA THR A 384 -5.41 20.85 -17.81
C THR A 384 -5.96 19.48 -18.19
N LYS A 385 -5.73 18.45 -17.37
CA LYS A 385 -6.26 17.10 -17.61
C LYS A 385 -7.78 17.02 -17.51
N ALA A 386 -8.38 17.80 -16.60
CA ALA A 386 -9.83 17.84 -16.46
C ALA A 386 -10.49 18.46 -17.70
N MET A 387 -9.88 19.51 -18.26
CA MET A 387 -10.34 20.17 -19.48
C MET A 387 -10.13 19.31 -20.74
N GLU A 388 -9.06 18.51 -20.79
CA GLU A 388 -8.86 17.52 -21.87
C GLU A 388 -9.91 16.39 -21.81
N ALA A 389 -10.34 16.01 -20.62
CA ALA A 389 -11.36 14.97 -20.42
C ALA A 389 -12.78 15.45 -20.75
N ASP A 390 -13.04 16.76 -20.62
CA ASP A 390 -14.31 17.40 -20.93
C ASP A 390 -14.11 18.63 -21.84
N PRO A 391 -13.94 18.41 -23.16
CA PRO A 391 -13.68 19.49 -24.11
C PRO A 391 -14.86 20.46 -24.24
N VAL A 392 -16.10 20.00 -24.05
CA VAL A 392 -17.31 20.84 -24.14
C VAL A 392 -17.38 21.79 -22.95
N GLY A 393 -17.25 21.29 -21.71
CA GLY A 393 -17.20 22.15 -20.53
C GLY A 393 -16.00 23.09 -20.53
N ALA A 394 -14.86 22.65 -21.09
CA ALA A 394 -13.73 23.54 -21.33
C ALA A 394 -14.08 24.66 -22.33
N ALA A 395 -14.77 24.36 -23.43
CA ALA A 395 -15.22 25.35 -24.40
C ALA A 395 -16.13 26.42 -23.75
N ASP A 396 -17.04 26.02 -22.87
CA ASP A 396 -17.91 26.96 -22.13
C ASP A 396 -17.10 27.92 -21.24
N LEU A 397 -16.04 27.44 -20.58
CA LEU A 397 -15.14 28.30 -19.80
C LEU A 397 -14.42 29.34 -20.68
N TYR A 398 -13.88 28.91 -21.81
CA TYR A 398 -13.26 29.81 -22.79
C TYR A 398 -14.27 30.85 -23.28
N TYR A 399 -15.48 30.43 -23.62
CA TYR A 399 -16.56 31.30 -24.09
C TYR A 399 -16.98 32.33 -23.03
N MET A 400 -17.13 31.95 -21.76
CA MET A 400 -17.45 32.89 -20.68
C MET A 400 -16.37 33.95 -20.46
N ILE A 401 -15.10 33.54 -20.52
CA ILE A 401 -13.96 34.47 -20.40
C ILE A 401 -13.86 35.37 -21.63
N ALA A 402 -14.19 34.84 -22.82
CA ALA A 402 -14.28 35.63 -24.04
C ALA A 402 -15.37 36.71 -23.92
N ASN A 403 -16.56 36.35 -23.45
CA ASN A 403 -17.64 37.29 -23.18
C ASN A 403 -17.22 38.36 -22.16
N ALA A 404 -16.52 37.97 -21.10
CA ALA A 404 -16.01 38.94 -20.13
C ALA A 404 -14.98 39.91 -20.75
N TRP A 405 -14.09 39.45 -21.64
CA TRP A 405 -13.21 40.35 -22.40
C TRP A 405 -13.97 41.23 -23.41
N PHE A 406 -15.02 40.70 -24.02
CA PHE A 406 -15.87 41.42 -24.97
C PHE A 406 -16.59 42.59 -24.30
N GLU A 407 -17.13 42.37 -23.10
CA GLU A 407 -17.78 43.42 -22.29
C GLU A 407 -16.77 44.46 -21.78
N GLN A 408 -15.50 44.07 -21.62
CA GLN A 408 -14.39 44.99 -21.35
C GLN A 408 -13.87 45.70 -22.61
N GLU A 409 -14.58 45.60 -23.73
CA GLU A 409 -14.24 46.14 -25.05
C GLU A 409 -12.87 45.71 -25.58
N ASN A 410 -12.27 44.67 -25.00
CA ASN A 410 -10.99 44.12 -25.43
C ASN A 410 -11.21 42.99 -26.44
N TYR A 411 -11.71 43.37 -27.62
CA TYR A 411 -12.09 42.42 -28.67
C TYR A 411 -10.92 41.56 -29.13
N ALA A 412 -9.69 42.12 -29.13
CA ALA A 412 -8.49 41.38 -29.49
C ALA A 412 -8.24 40.17 -28.58
N LYS A 413 -8.45 40.32 -27.27
CA LYS A 413 -8.35 39.18 -26.36
C LYS A 413 -9.57 38.27 -26.46
N ALA A 414 -10.77 38.84 -26.58
CA ALA A 414 -12.00 38.07 -26.70
C ALA A 414 -11.93 37.08 -27.88
N VAL A 415 -11.47 37.55 -29.06
CA VAL A 415 -11.24 36.73 -30.26
C VAL A 415 -10.40 35.49 -29.97
N GLY A 416 -9.26 35.63 -29.28
CA GLY A 416 -8.41 34.50 -28.95
C GLY A 416 -9.10 33.45 -28.07
N TYR A 417 -9.93 33.88 -27.10
CA TYR A 417 -10.70 32.96 -26.27
C TYR A 417 -11.88 32.33 -27.03
N TYR A 418 -12.56 33.08 -27.92
CA TYR A 418 -13.61 32.52 -28.77
C TYR A 418 -13.09 31.48 -29.76
N GLU A 419 -11.91 31.73 -30.36
CA GLU A 419 -11.25 30.76 -31.24
C GLU A 419 -10.98 29.44 -30.50
N GLU A 420 -10.47 29.51 -29.27
CA GLU A 420 -10.24 28.33 -28.42
C GLU A 420 -11.54 27.62 -28.00
N ALA A 421 -12.65 28.35 -27.82
CA ALA A 421 -13.97 27.76 -27.55
C ALA A 421 -14.49 26.99 -28.77
N VAL A 422 -14.42 27.61 -29.96
CA VAL A 422 -14.81 27.00 -31.25
C VAL A 422 -13.96 25.77 -31.56
N LEU A 423 -12.65 25.83 -31.32
CA LEU A 423 -11.73 24.71 -31.55
C LEU A 423 -12.13 23.46 -30.73
N ARG A 424 -12.60 23.65 -29.50
CA ARG A 424 -12.96 22.57 -28.57
C ARG A 424 -14.36 22.04 -28.78
N ASN A 425 -15.29 22.90 -29.21
CA ASN A 425 -16.65 22.52 -29.52
C ASN A 425 -17.15 23.31 -30.75
N SER A 426 -16.92 22.73 -31.92
CA SER A 426 -17.29 23.30 -33.22
C SER A 426 -18.77 23.16 -33.57
N GLU A 427 -19.58 22.53 -32.71
CA GLU A 427 -21.00 22.30 -32.97
C GLU A 427 -21.89 23.40 -32.38
N ASN A 428 -21.36 24.26 -31.49
CA ASN A 428 -22.16 25.31 -30.87
C ASN A 428 -22.16 26.59 -31.72
N PRO A 429 -23.30 26.97 -32.34
CA PRO A 429 -23.38 28.16 -33.19
C PRO A 429 -23.19 29.47 -32.42
N ASP A 430 -23.50 29.53 -31.13
CA ASP A 430 -23.37 30.75 -30.33
C ASP A 430 -21.92 31.22 -30.26
N TYR A 431 -20.96 30.29 -30.15
CA TYR A 431 -19.54 30.64 -30.12
C TYR A 431 -19.10 31.30 -31.42
N TYR A 432 -19.54 30.78 -32.57
CA TYR A 432 -19.23 31.35 -33.87
C TYR A 432 -19.87 32.74 -34.06
N ARG A 433 -21.09 32.94 -33.55
CA ARG A 433 -21.78 34.24 -33.63
C ARG A 433 -20.94 35.31 -32.95
N ASP A 434 -20.64 35.11 -31.68
CA ASP A 434 -19.99 36.14 -30.85
C ASP A 434 -18.51 36.30 -31.22
N TYR A 435 -17.88 35.22 -31.73
CA TYR A 435 -16.59 35.29 -32.39
C TYR A 435 -16.61 36.22 -33.62
N ALA A 436 -17.54 35.99 -34.56
CA ALA A 436 -17.65 36.78 -35.78
C ALA A 436 -17.98 38.25 -35.48
N ILE A 437 -18.86 38.51 -34.50
CA ILE A 437 -19.16 39.87 -34.04
C ILE A 437 -17.89 40.54 -33.49
N SER A 438 -17.08 39.83 -32.70
CA SER A 438 -15.84 40.38 -32.15
C SER A 438 -14.82 40.75 -33.23
N LEU A 439 -14.68 39.90 -34.26
CA LEU A 439 -13.84 40.20 -35.43
C LEU A 439 -14.36 41.40 -36.24
N ALA A 440 -15.67 41.50 -36.44
CA ALA A 440 -16.29 42.66 -37.09
C ALA A 440 -15.99 43.96 -36.33
N ARG A 441 -16.06 43.92 -34.99
CA ARG A 441 -15.69 45.07 -34.13
C ARG A 441 -14.21 45.46 -34.21
N MET A 442 -13.34 44.53 -34.57
CA MET A 442 -11.92 44.78 -34.85
C MET A 442 -11.66 45.25 -36.28
N GLN A 443 -12.69 45.50 -37.09
CA GLN A 443 -12.61 45.79 -38.52
C GLN A 443 -11.95 44.67 -39.36
N GLN A 444 -11.94 43.43 -38.85
CA GLN A 444 -11.46 42.25 -39.57
C GLN A 444 -12.61 41.60 -40.35
N VAL A 445 -13.17 42.34 -41.31
CA VAL A 445 -14.40 41.97 -42.03
C VAL A 445 -14.24 40.64 -42.79
N ASP A 446 -13.10 40.43 -43.46
CA ASP A 446 -12.84 39.20 -44.23
C ASP A 446 -12.82 37.94 -43.34
N GLU A 447 -12.20 38.03 -42.17
CA GLU A 447 -12.11 36.93 -41.21
C GLU A 447 -13.48 36.65 -40.57
N ALA A 448 -14.20 37.71 -40.19
CA ALA A 448 -15.55 37.61 -39.66
C ALA A 448 -16.51 36.94 -40.67
N GLN A 449 -16.39 37.24 -41.96
CA GLN A 449 -17.18 36.60 -43.03
C GLN A 449 -16.86 35.10 -43.18
N GLN A 450 -15.59 34.72 -42.98
CA GLN A 450 -15.19 33.30 -42.97
C GLN A 450 -15.79 32.57 -41.77
N VAL A 451 -15.72 33.16 -40.57
CA VAL A 451 -16.32 32.60 -39.35
C VAL A 451 -17.83 32.47 -39.50
N LEU A 452 -18.52 33.48 -40.05
CA LEU A 452 -19.95 33.43 -40.34
C LEU A 452 -20.30 32.32 -41.35
N SER A 453 -19.46 32.11 -42.37
CA SER A 453 -19.64 31.03 -43.34
C SER A 453 -19.51 29.65 -42.67
N ALA A 454 -18.56 29.50 -41.74
CA ALA A 454 -18.45 28.31 -40.90
C ALA A 454 -19.68 28.14 -40.02
N ALA A 455 -20.14 29.22 -39.38
CA ALA A 455 -21.33 29.28 -38.53
C ALA A 455 -22.61 28.76 -39.22
N LYS A 456 -22.81 29.19 -40.48
CA LYS A 456 -23.92 28.73 -41.33
C LYS A 456 -23.86 27.21 -41.58
N ASN A 457 -22.65 26.66 -41.76
CA ASN A 457 -22.46 25.23 -41.99
C ASN A 457 -22.74 24.38 -40.74
N CYS A 458 -22.52 24.90 -39.54
CA CYS A 458 -22.90 24.24 -38.28
C CYS A 458 -24.36 24.48 -37.86
N GLY A 459 -25.19 25.03 -38.75
CA GLY A 459 -26.64 25.10 -38.55
C GLY A 459 -27.12 26.29 -37.73
N MET A 460 -26.34 27.37 -37.68
CA MET A 460 -26.78 28.65 -37.10
C MET A 460 -28.12 29.11 -37.71
N ASP A 461 -29.02 29.58 -36.84
CA ASP A 461 -30.33 30.05 -37.25
C ASP A 461 -30.25 31.37 -38.04
N ASN A 462 -31.29 31.63 -38.84
CA ASN A 462 -31.30 32.77 -39.75
C ASN A 462 -31.31 34.12 -39.02
N ASP A 463 -31.88 34.19 -37.81
CA ASP A 463 -31.90 35.43 -37.04
C ASP A 463 -30.49 35.75 -36.55
N SER A 464 -29.79 34.77 -35.97
CA SER A 464 -28.37 34.90 -35.57
C SER A 464 -27.45 35.24 -36.74
N VAL A 465 -27.66 34.64 -37.92
CA VAL A 465 -26.95 35.03 -39.15
C VAL A 465 -27.18 36.50 -39.47
N THR A 466 -28.44 36.95 -39.39
CA THR A 466 -28.80 38.35 -39.68
C THR A 466 -28.14 39.31 -38.71
N LEU A 467 -28.01 38.93 -37.42
CA LEU A 467 -27.28 39.74 -36.43
C LEU A 467 -25.81 39.95 -36.81
N VAL A 468 -25.11 38.88 -37.21
CA VAL A 468 -23.70 38.98 -37.62
C VAL A 468 -23.55 39.80 -38.90
N GLU A 469 -24.43 39.61 -39.89
CA GLU A 469 -24.42 40.40 -41.13
C GLU A 469 -24.66 41.90 -40.88
N ALA A 470 -25.55 42.23 -39.94
CA ALA A 470 -25.79 43.62 -39.54
C ALA A 470 -24.59 44.22 -38.79
N GLU A 471 -23.90 43.43 -37.97
CA GLU A 471 -22.64 43.86 -37.33
C GLU A 471 -21.51 44.10 -38.35
N LEU A 472 -21.45 43.32 -39.42
CA LEU A 472 -20.51 43.56 -40.52
C LEU A 472 -20.80 44.86 -41.27
N LEU A 473 -22.08 45.15 -41.53
CA LEU A 473 -22.50 46.43 -42.11
C LEU A 473 -22.12 47.62 -41.21
N LEU A 474 -22.23 47.48 -39.88
CA LEU A 474 -21.73 48.49 -38.96
C LEU A 474 -20.23 48.69 -39.07
N ALA A 475 -19.46 47.61 -39.18
CA ALA A 475 -18.00 47.69 -39.36
C ALA A 475 -17.61 48.40 -40.67
N GLU A 476 -18.44 48.27 -41.72
CA GLU A 476 -18.31 48.96 -43.00
C GLU A 476 -18.81 50.42 -42.97
N GLY A 477 -19.44 50.84 -41.86
CA GLY A 477 -19.95 52.20 -41.64
C GLY A 477 -21.41 52.42 -42.06
N ASP A 478 -22.12 51.38 -42.52
CA ASP A 478 -23.53 51.46 -42.91
C ASP A 478 -24.46 51.18 -41.72
N TRP A 479 -24.50 52.14 -40.79
CA TRP A 479 -25.33 52.03 -39.59
C TRP A 479 -26.84 52.01 -39.89
N GLN A 480 -27.28 52.56 -41.02
CA GLN A 480 -28.69 52.62 -41.41
C GLN A 480 -29.22 51.25 -41.81
N GLN A 481 -28.52 50.56 -42.72
CA GLN A 481 -28.93 49.21 -43.10
C GLN A 481 -28.76 48.24 -41.93
N ALA A 482 -27.75 48.44 -41.08
CA ALA A 482 -27.57 47.62 -39.89
C ALA A 482 -28.73 47.78 -38.91
N SER A 483 -29.16 49.02 -38.60
CA SER A 483 -30.28 49.26 -37.69
C SER A 483 -31.57 48.63 -38.21
N GLU A 484 -31.89 48.79 -39.49
CA GLU A 484 -33.06 48.15 -40.11
C GLU A 484 -33.06 46.63 -39.97
N ARG A 485 -31.89 45.99 -40.12
CA ARG A 485 -31.74 44.54 -39.96
C ARG A 485 -31.93 44.11 -38.51
N PHE A 486 -31.35 44.82 -37.54
CA PHE A 486 -31.56 44.52 -36.12
C PHE A 486 -33.03 44.71 -35.71
N GLU A 487 -33.69 45.76 -36.21
CA GLU A 487 -35.12 46.01 -35.98
C GLU A 487 -35.99 44.88 -36.49
N ASN A 488 -35.73 44.42 -37.71
CA ASN A 488 -36.43 43.29 -38.27
C ASN A 488 -36.30 42.07 -37.35
N VAL A 489 -35.07 41.73 -36.92
CA VAL A 489 -34.84 40.59 -36.03
C VAL A 489 -35.61 40.71 -34.72
N PHE A 490 -35.53 41.83 -34.00
CA PHE A 490 -36.25 41.92 -32.72
C PHE A 490 -37.77 41.96 -32.87
N LEU A 491 -38.30 42.40 -34.01
CA LEU A 491 -39.74 42.41 -34.30
C LEU A 491 -40.28 41.03 -34.70
N THR A 492 -39.48 40.22 -35.40
CA THR A 492 -39.96 38.94 -35.97
C THR A 492 -39.52 37.71 -35.21
N THR A 493 -38.40 37.76 -34.48
CA THR A 493 -37.84 36.58 -33.83
C THR A 493 -38.75 36.04 -32.73
N GLN A 494 -38.85 34.71 -32.64
CA GLN A 494 -39.55 34.00 -31.57
C GLN A 494 -38.61 33.68 -30.39
N ASN A 495 -37.30 33.88 -30.55
CA ASN A 495 -36.31 33.59 -29.51
C ASN A 495 -36.06 34.84 -28.66
N ASP A 496 -36.42 34.77 -27.37
CA ASP A 496 -36.23 35.90 -26.45
C ASP A 496 -34.76 36.30 -26.28
N THR A 497 -33.81 35.36 -26.44
CA THR A 497 -32.37 35.65 -26.38
C THR A 497 -31.92 36.49 -27.55
N THR A 498 -32.27 36.04 -28.75
CA THR A 498 -31.95 36.73 -30.00
C THR A 498 -32.64 38.09 -30.04
N ARG A 499 -33.88 38.19 -29.53
CA ARG A 499 -34.61 39.46 -29.41
C ARG A 499 -33.87 40.45 -28.52
N TYR A 500 -33.44 40.01 -27.34
CA TYR A 500 -32.66 40.84 -26.40
C TYR A 500 -31.34 41.33 -27.03
N GLN A 501 -30.59 40.45 -27.68
CA GLN A 501 -29.35 40.82 -28.38
C GLN A 501 -29.62 41.82 -29.50
N ALA A 502 -30.65 41.59 -30.32
CA ALA A 502 -31.04 42.49 -31.40
C ALA A 502 -31.37 43.90 -30.90
N TYR A 503 -32.04 44.06 -29.75
CA TYR A 503 -32.28 45.38 -29.14
C TYR A 503 -30.97 46.12 -28.79
N LEU A 504 -30.03 45.43 -28.12
CA LEU A 504 -28.75 46.04 -27.75
C LEU A 504 -27.88 46.40 -28.96
N LEU A 505 -27.86 45.53 -29.98
CA LEU A 505 -27.12 45.77 -31.21
C LEU A 505 -27.76 46.89 -32.04
N CYS A 506 -29.09 46.99 -32.05
CA CYS A 506 -29.81 48.11 -32.68
C CYS A 506 -29.51 49.45 -31.98
N ALA A 507 -29.59 49.48 -30.65
CA ALA A 507 -29.22 50.66 -29.86
C ALA A 507 -27.77 51.10 -30.16
N ARG A 508 -26.85 50.13 -30.29
CA ARG A 508 -25.47 50.39 -30.71
C ARG A 508 -25.37 50.93 -32.14
N ALA A 509 -26.16 50.43 -33.09
CA ALA A 509 -26.18 50.95 -34.46
C ALA A 509 -26.57 52.42 -34.47
N TYR A 510 -27.63 52.79 -33.73
CA TYR A 510 -28.04 54.18 -33.56
C TYR A 510 -26.97 55.05 -32.89
N ARG A 511 -26.33 54.54 -31.83
CA ARG A 511 -25.19 55.20 -31.18
C ARG A 511 -24.06 55.49 -32.17
N THR A 512 -23.72 54.51 -33.01
CA THR A 512 -22.66 54.64 -34.04
C THR A 512 -23.04 55.69 -35.09
N GLY A 513 -24.32 55.77 -35.44
CA GLY A 513 -24.88 56.81 -36.31
C GLY A 513 -25.06 58.19 -35.67
N GLY A 514 -24.73 58.36 -34.38
CA GLY A 514 -24.95 59.61 -33.63
C GLY A 514 -26.41 59.92 -33.33
N LYS A 515 -27.27 58.88 -33.33
CA LYS A 515 -28.73 58.95 -33.16
C LYS A 515 -29.13 58.61 -31.73
N LEU A 516 -28.81 59.51 -30.80
CA LEU A 516 -28.99 59.27 -29.36
C LEU A 516 -30.46 59.15 -28.93
N ASP A 517 -31.37 59.84 -29.60
CA ASP A 517 -32.81 59.75 -29.25
C ASP A 517 -33.38 58.40 -29.69
N GLU A 518 -33.04 57.94 -30.89
CA GLU A 518 -33.42 56.64 -31.42
C GLU A 518 -32.78 55.49 -30.60
N GLU A 519 -31.54 55.65 -30.13
CA GLU A 519 -30.89 54.72 -29.18
C GLU A 519 -31.71 54.57 -27.89
N ILE A 520 -32.12 55.68 -27.28
CA ILE A 520 -32.90 55.68 -26.04
C ILE A 520 -34.30 55.09 -26.27
N GLU A 521 -34.96 55.45 -27.37
CA GLU A 521 -36.30 54.94 -27.71
C GLU A 521 -36.31 53.41 -27.84
N VAL A 522 -35.32 52.85 -28.55
CA VAL A 522 -35.17 51.39 -28.69
C VAL A 522 -34.90 50.72 -27.35
N LEU A 523 -34.07 51.30 -26.48
CA LEU A 523 -33.77 50.75 -25.16
C LEU A 523 -34.98 50.83 -24.21
N GLU A 524 -35.79 51.89 -24.27
CA GLU A 524 -37.04 52.00 -23.53
C GLU A 524 -38.08 50.97 -24.00
N GLN A 525 -38.16 50.72 -25.30
CA GLN A 525 -38.98 49.64 -25.85
C GLN A 525 -38.48 48.27 -25.35
N ALA A 526 -37.17 48.04 -25.39
CA ALA A 526 -36.54 46.81 -24.92
C ALA A 526 -36.83 46.55 -23.44
N ARG A 527 -36.84 47.59 -22.60
CA ARG A 527 -37.14 47.51 -21.15
C ARG A 527 -38.48 46.85 -20.87
N SER A 528 -39.45 47.01 -21.77
CA SER A 528 -40.81 46.45 -21.64
C SER A 528 -41.00 45.13 -22.41
N ALA A 529 -40.16 44.86 -23.41
CA ALA A 529 -40.34 43.75 -24.35
C ALA A 529 -39.51 42.50 -24.02
N VAL A 530 -38.51 42.63 -23.13
CA VAL A 530 -37.57 41.55 -22.79
C VAL A 530 -37.96 40.87 -21.47
N ALA A 531 -37.60 39.59 -21.33
CA ALA A 531 -37.83 38.81 -20.12
C ALA A 531 -37.23 39.47 -18.84
N PRO A 532 -37.89 39.36 -17.67
CA PRO A 532 -37.50 40.07 -16.45
C PRO A 532 -36.04 39.91 -16.02
N ASN A 533 -35.46 38.72 -16.21
CA ASN A 533 -34.09 38.40 -15.84
C ASN A 533 -33.02 39.08 -16.70
N ARG A 534 -33.39 39.76 -17.78
CA ARG A 534 -32.47 40.46 -18.70
C ARG A 534 -32.70 41.97 -18.75
N VAL A 535 -33.75 42.43 -18.07
CA VAL A 535 -34.09 43.87 -18.00
C VAL A 535 -32.95 44.66 -17.40
N SER A 536 -32.20 44.12 -16.43
CA SER A 536 -31.10 44.83 -15.77
C SER A 536 -30.02 45.30 -16.75
N ALA A 537 -29.64 44.48 -17.73
CA ALA A 537 -28.64 44.88 -18.73
C ALA A 537 -29.15 45.98 -19.68
N ILE A 538 -30.45 45.93 -20.04
CA ILE A 538 -31.11 46.98 -20.82
C ILE A 538 -31.14 48.29 -20.02
N VAL A 539 -31.55 48.22 -18.75
CA VAL A 539 -31.64 49.40 -17.86
C VAL A 539 -30.26 50.02 -17.63
N SER A 540 -29.20 49.22 -17.52
CA SER A 540 -27.82 49.73 -17.44
C SER A 540 -27.40 50.43 -18.74
N SER A 541 -27.66 49.83 -19.90
CA SER A 541 -27.38 50.44 -21.21
C SER A 541 -28.16 51.75 -21.41
N LEU A 542 -29.42 51.77 -20.95
CA LEU A 542 -30.30 52.93 -20.97
C LEU A 542 -29.79 54.06 -20.08
N ALA A 543 -29.33 53.76 -18.87
CA ALA A 543 -28.70 54.75 -17.99
C ALA A 543 -27.49 55.41 -18.67
N GLN A 544 -26.64 54.62 -19.34
CA GLN A 544 -25.50 55.15 -20.10
C GLN A 544 -25.92 55.98 -21.30
N ALA A 545 -26.99 55.58 -22.02
CA ALA A 545 -27.52 56.33 -23.15
C ALA A 545 -28.07 57.70 -22.70
N TYR A 546 -28.81 57.74 -21.59
CA TYR A 546 -29.22 59.00 -20.97
C TYR A 546 -28.02 59.86 -20.58
N MET A 547 -26.97 59.29 -19.98
CA MET A 547 -25.76 60.02 -19.63
C MET A 547 -25.01 60.59 -20.84
N ARG A 548 -24.94 59.83 -21.95
CA ARG A 548 -24.38 60.32 -23.22
C ARG A 548 -25.20 61.49 -23.77
N ARG A 549 -26.53 61.39 -23.74
CA ARG A 549 -27.41 62.49 -24.17
C ARG A 549 -27.25 63.70 -23.27
N ALA A 550 -27.18 63.54 -21.96
CA ALA A 550 -26.99 64.61 -20.98
C ALA A 550 -25.74 65.47 -21.25
N GLN A 551 -24.67 64.84 -21.74
CA GLN A 551 -23.39 65.49 -22.07
C GLN A 551 -23.32 66.01 -23.51
N SER A 552 -24.32 65.70 -24.35
CA SER A 552 -24.39 66.16 -25.74
C SER A 552 -24.91 67.59 -25.85
N ALA A 553 -24.56 68.29 -26.94
CA ALA A 553 -24.96 69.69 -27.16
C ALA A 553 -26.49 69.91 -27.25
N GLY A 554 -27.28 68.85 -27.47
CA GLY A 554 -28.75 68.90 -27.57
C GLY A 554 -29.48 68.27 -26.39
N GLY A 555 -28.76 67.75 -25.38
CA GLY A 555 -29.37 67.06 -24.23
C GLY A 555 -29.89 67.99 -23.14
N ASN A 556 -30.64 67.43 -22.22
CA ASN A 556 -31.09 68.13 -21.02
C ASN A 556 -30.42 67.49 -19.80
N LEU A 557 -29.31 68.08 -19.36
CA LEU A 557 -28.49 67.58 -18.25
C LEU A 557 -29.35 67.17 -17.04
N GLN A 558 -30.28 68.03 -16.59
CA GLN A 558 -31.11 67.73 -15.43
C GLN A 558 -32.03 66.54 -15.70
N ALA A 559 -32.81 66.58 -16.78
CA ALA A 559 -33.81 65.55 -17.05
C ALA A 559 -33.19 64.17 -17.35
N ASP A 560 -32.09 64.16 -18.11
CA ASP A 560 -31.39 62.94 -18.49
C ASP A 560 -30.66 62.32 -17.29
N CYS A 561 -30.03 63.12 -16.41
CA CYS A 561 -29.41 62.61 -15.20
C CYS A 561 -30.45 62.04 -14.21
N GLU A 562 -31.63 62.65 -14.06
CA GLU A 562 -32.70 62.07 -13.23
C GLU A 562 -33.20 60.74 -13.79
N LYS A 563 -33.30 60.62 -15.13
CA LYS A 563 -33.63 59.35 -15.78
C LYS A 563 -32.55 58.28 -15.60
N ALA A 564 -31.28 58.66 -15.62
CA ALA A 564 -30.18 57.76 -15.31
C ALA A 564 -30.24 57.29 -13.84
N LEU A 565 -30.57 58.17 -12.89
CA LEU A 565 -30.77 57.78 -11.49
C LEU A 565 -31.95 56.81 -11.30
N GLU A 566 -33.10 57.05 -11.96
CA GLU A 566 -34.24 56.12 -11.95
C GLU A 566 -33.83 54.71 -12.42
N CYS A 567 -32.95 54.64 -13.42
CA CYS A 567 -32.39 53.38 -13.90
C CYS A 567 -31.52 52.70 -12.83
N TYR A 568 -30.60 53.43 -12.19
CA TYR A 568 -29.76 52.88 -11.12
C TYR A 568 -30.56 52.45 -9.88
N GLU A 569 -31.60 53.18 -9.51
CA GLU A 569 -32.52 52.80 -8.43
C GLU A 569 -33.26 51.49 -8.77
N THR A 570 -33.68 51.34 -10.03
CA THR A 570 -34.31 50.10 -10.51
C THR A 570 -33.35 48.92 -10.40
N LEU A 571 -32.07 49.10 -10.79
CA LEU A 571 -31.04 48.06 -10.67
C LEU A 571 -30.76 47.69 -9.21
N LYS A 572 -30.66 48.69 -8.33
CA LYS A 572 -30.48 48.50 -6.89
C LYS A 572 -31.65 47.72 -6.27
N ALA A 573 -32.89 48.05 -6.64
CA ALA A 573 -34.08 47.35 -6.17
C ALA A 573 -34.15 45.88 -6.63
N GLN A 574 -33.48 45.55 -7.75
CA GLN A 574 -33.34 44.19 -8.27
C GLN A 574 -32.18 43.41 -7.62
N GLY A 575 -31.53 43.98 -6.59
CA GLY A 575 -30.41 43.35 -5.88
C GLY A 575 -29.06 43.55 -6.56
N ASN A 576 -28.98 44.29 -7.66
CA ASN A 576 -27.72 44.67 -8.29
C ASN A 576 -27.18 45.93 -7.61
N ASP A 577 -26.30 45.78 -6.63
CA ASP A 577 -25.67 46.88 -5.88
C ASP A 577 -24.14 46.89 -6.04
N SER A 578 -23.69 46.64 -7.28
CA SER A 578 -22.28 46.53 -7.62
C SER A 578 -21.50 47.83 -7.36
N THR A 579 -20.19 47.69 -7.14
CA THR A 579 -19.27 48.83 -6.94
C THR A 579 -19.33 49.80 -8.11
N GLU A 580 -19.36 49.28 -9.34
CA GLU A 580 -19.44 50.07 -10.56
C GLU A 580 -20.75 50.88 -10.63
N MET A 581 -21.88 50.28 -10.25
CA MET A 581 -23.16 51.00 -10.20
C MET A 581 -23.14 52.14 -9.17
N LYS A 582 -22.56 51.90 -7.99
CA LYS A 582 -22.43 52.93 -6.93
C LYS A 582 -21.53 54.08 -7.40
N LEU A 583 -20.40 53.78 -8.04
CA LEU A 583 -19.51 54.79 -8.62
C LEU A 583 -20.24 55.63 -9.69
N ASN A 584 -21.02 54.99 -10.56
CA ASN A 584 -21.83 55.68 -11.56
C ASN A 584 -22.92 56.55 -10.93
N THR A 585 -23.59 56.05 -9.90
CA THR A 585 -24.61 56.82 -9.15
C THR A 585 -24.01 58.06 -8.49
N ALA A 586 -22.83 57.93 -7.87
CA ALA A 586 -22.10 59.06 -7.31
C ALA A 586 -21.74 60.10 -8.38
N PHE A 587 -21.28 59.64 -9.55
CA PHE A 587 -20.97 60.53 -10.67
C PHE A 587 -22.20 61.30 -11.19
N VAL A 588 -23.36 60.66 -11.28
CA VAL A 588 -24.60 61.36 -11.68
C VAL A 588 -25.01 62.40 -10.64
N ASN A 589 -24.91 62.08 -9.35
CA ASN A 589 -25.17 63.04 -8.29
C ASN A 589 -24.19 64.23 -8.34
N GLN A 590 -22.91 63.99 -8.65
CA GLN A 590 -21.93 65.06 -8.89
C GLN A 590 -22.37 65.99 -10.04
N LEU A 591 -22.82 65.45 -11.18
CA LEU A 591 -23.31 66.27 -12.30
C LEU A 591 -24.56 67.09 -11.95
N LEU A 592 -25.42 66.56 -11.08
CA LEU A 592 -26.60 67.24 -10.55
C LEU A 592 -26.29 68.21 -9.40
N ARG A 593 -25.00 68.37 -9.03
CA ARG A 593 -24.54 69.16 -7.87
C ARG A 593 -25.10 68.70 -6.52
N ARG A 594 -25.45 67.43 -6.42
CA ARG A 594 -25.83 66.69 -5.21
C ARG A 594 -24.56 66.17 -4.52
N TYR A 595 -23.73 67.10 -4.06
CA TYR A 595 -22.37 66.78 -3.61
C TYR A 595 -22.35 65.95 -2.33
N GLU A 596 -23.26 66.22 -1.38
CA GLU A 596 -23.37 65.46 -0.14
C GLU A 596 -23.73 64.00 -0.42
N GLU A 597 -24.70 63.75 -1.31
CA GLU A 597 -25.09 62.39 -1.69
C GLU A 597 -23.97 61.64 -2.42
N ALA A 598 -23.25 62.32 -3.33
CA ALA A 598 -22.11 61.74 -4.02
C ALA A 598 -20.97 61.38 -3.06
N GLU A 599 -20.63 62.27 -2.13
CA GLU A 599 -19.58 62.06 -1.12
C GLU A 599 -19.91 60.88 -0.20
N GLN A 600 -21.17 60.77 0.25
CA GLN A 600 -21.61 59.68 1.10
C GLN A 600 -21.40 58.32 0.43
N ILE A 601 -21.84 58.17 -0.82
CA ILE A 601 -21.71 56.91 -1.58
C ILE A 601 -20.23 56.52 -1.72
N LEU A 602 -19.37 57.48 -2.07
CA LEU A 602 -17.95 57.21 -2.30
C LEU A 602 -17.21 56.87 -1.01
N THR A 603 -17.57 57.50 0.12
CA THR A 603 -16.98 57.21 1.43
C THR A 603 -17.41 55.83 1.94
N GLU A 604 -18.67 55.44 1.70
CA GLU A 604 -19.15 54.08 1.98
C GLU A 604 -18.38 53.04 1.16
N LEU A 605 -18.15 53.29 -0.13
CA LEU A 605 -17.33 52.44 -1.00
C LEU A 605 -15.89 52.33 -0.51
N GLN A 606 -15.28 53.45 -0.10
CA GLN A 606 -13.94 53.48 0.47
C GLN A 606 -13.83 52.61 1.73
N ALA A 607 -14.83 52.65 2.61
CA ALA A 607 -14.86 51.83 3.82
C ALA A 607 -15.04 50.34 3.52
N GLN A 608 -15.81 50.00 2.48
CA GLN A 608 -16.04 48.62 2.04
C GLN A 608 -14.83 48.02 1.33
N SER A 609 -14.14 48.80 0.49
CA SER A 609 -12.98 48.37 -0.30
C SER A 609 -11.83 49.36 -0.19
N PRO A 610 -11.04 49.31 0.92
CA PRO A 610 -9.98 50.30 1.18
C PRO A 610 -8.88 50.35 0.13
N ASP A 611 -8.66 49.22 -0.57
CA ASP A 611 -7.60 49.04 -1.55
C ASP A 611 -8.04 49.35 -3.00
N ASP A 612 -9.33 49.63 -3.23
CA ASP A 612 -9.84 50.04 -4.55
C ASP A 612 -9.53 51.52 -4.79
N TYR A 613 -8.83 51.85 -5.89
CA TYR A 613 -8.45 53.23 -6.20
C TYR A 613 -9.64 54.08 -6.69
N ARG A 614 -10.69 53.47 -7.25
CA ARG A 614 -11.77 54.19 -7.96
C ARG A 614 -12.57 55.14 -7.06
N PRO A 615 -12.95 54.77 -5.81
CA PRO A 615 -13.62 55.69 -4.90
C PRO A 615 -12.77 56.93 -4.57
N TYR A 616 -11.46 56.75 -4.35
CA TYR A 616 -10.53 57.86 -4.08
C TYR A 616 -10.41 58.80 -5.29
N MET A 617 -10.29 58.23 -6.49
CA MET A 617 -10.24 59.00 -7.74
C MET A 617 -11.50 59.85 -7.90
N ARG A 618 -12.69 59.27 -7.70
CA ARG A 618 -13.97 59.98 -7.78
C ARG A 618 -14.13 61.04 -6.69
N LEU A 619 -13.68 60.78 -5.47
CA LEU A 619 -13.67 61.79 -4.39
C LEU A 619 -12.78 62.98 -4.72
N ALA A 620 -11.60 62.75 -5.30
CA ALA A 620 -10.71 63.83 -5.73
C ALA A 620 -11.38 64.72 -6.80
N LEU A 621 -12.02 64.12 -7.80
CA LEU A 621 -12.77 64.84 -8.83
C LEU A 621 -13.99 65.59 -8.26
N LEU A 622 -14.70 64.99 -7.29
CA LEU A 622 -15.83 65.59 -6.60
C LEU A 622 -15.40 66.84 -5.82
N TYR A 623 -14.37 66.71 -4.98
CA TYR A 623 -13.83 67.83 -4.21
C TYR A 623 -13.28 68.93 -5.12
N GLY A 624 -12.62 68.57 -6.22
CA GLY A 624 -12.18 69.55 -7.23
C GLY A 624 -13.35 70.37 -7.78
N ALA A 625 -14.45 69.71 -8.14
CA ALA A 625 -15.67 70.40 -8.62
C ALA A 625 -16.30 71.31 -7.55
N MET A 626 -16.31 70.89 -6.28
CA MET A 626 -16.81 71.71 -5.17
C MET A 626 -15.96 72.96 -4.93
N GLU A 627 -14.62 72.84 -5.00
CA GLU A 627 -13.72 73.98 -4.85
C GLU A 627 -13.82 74.95 -6.04
N ASP A 628 -14.05 74.45 -7.25
CA ASP A 628 -14.21 75.27 -8.44
C ASP A 628 -15.46 76.16 -8.41
N GLU A 629 -16.50 75.80 -7.65
CA GLU A 629 -17.67 76.65 -7.42
C GLU A 629 -17.41 77.80 -6.45
N LYS A 630 -16.36 77.73 -5.63
CA LYS A 630 -16.02 78.78 -4.67
C LYS A 630 -15.31 79.96 -5.33
N PRO A 631 -15.46 81.18 -4.79
CA PRO A 631 -14.63 82.32 -5.16
C PRO A 631 -13.14 81.98 -5.05
N GLN A 632 -12.35 82.47 -6.01
CA GLN A 632 -10.93 82.15 -6.15
C GLN A 632 -10.15 82.33 -4.83
N GLU A 633 -10.43 83.36 -4.03
CA GLU A 633 -9.67 83.60 -2.78
C GLU A 633 -9.96 82.60 -1.66
N THR A 634 -10.99 81.76 -1.81
CA THR A 634 -11.50 80.84 -0.76
C THR A 634 -11.33 79.36 -1.12
N ARG A 635 -10.72 79.05 -2.26
CA ARG A 635 -10.51 77.68 -2.72
C ARG A 635 -9.40 77.00 -1.92
N ASP A 636 -9.65 75.76 -1.52
CA ASP A 636 -8.68 74.90 -0.82
C ASP A 636 -8.68 73.49 -1.41
N TYR A 637 -7.65 73.21 -2.22
CA TYR A 637 -7.49 71.92 -2.89
C TYR A 637 -6.73 70.88 -2.04
N THR A 638 -6.57 71.09 -0.73
CA THR A 638 -5.83 70.15 0.14
C THR A 638 -6.49 68.76 0.18
N ALA A 639 -7.83 68.70 0.29
CA ALA A 639 -8.57 67.45 0.28
C ALA A 639 -8.48 66.72 -1.07
N VAL A 640 -8.45 67.48 -2.18
CA VAL A 640 -8.25 66.95 -3.54
C VAL A 640 -6.89 66.25 -3.63
N ARG A 641 -5.82 66.88 -3.12
CA ARG A 641 -4.48 66.30 -3.10
C ARG A 641 -4.42 65.01 -2.29
N GLU A 642 -5.01 64.99 -1.10
CA GLU A 642 -5.01 63.79 -0.26
C GLU A 642 -5.68 62.60 -0.95
N MET A 643 -6.83 62.81 -1.58
CA MET A 643 -7.53 61.75 -2.31
C MET A 643 -6.77 61.32 -3.56
N TYR A 644 -6.16 62.27 -4.29
CA TYR A 644 -5.32 61.97 -5.45
C TYR A 644 -4.13 61.08 -5.10
N GLU A 645 -3.38 61.40 -4.05
CA GLU A 645 -2.21 60.62 -3.62
C GLU A 645 -2.59 59.16 -3.30
N LYS A 646 -3.73 58.95 -2.63
CA LYS A 646 -4.27 57.61 -2.36
C LYS A 646 -4.70 56.90 -3.64
N ALA A 647 -5.41 57.59 -4.54
CA ALA A 647 -5.82 57.03 -5.82
C ALA A 647 -4.62 56.55 -6.64
N VAL A 648 -3.55 57.35 -6.74
CA VAL A 648 -2.32 56.99 -7.44
C VAL A 648 -1.65 55.77 -6.81
N ALA A 649 -1.52 55.75 -5.48
CA ALA A 649 -0.86 54.65 -4.77
C ALA A 649 -1.54 53.29 -5.02
N TYR A 650 -2.88 53.25 -5.02
CA TYR A 650 -3.63 52.03 -5.30
C TYR A 650 -3.69 51.72 -6.81
N TYR A 651 -3.77 52.73 -7.67
CA TYR A 651 -3.81 52.57 -9.12
C TYR A 651 -2.50 51.97 -9.67
N GLU A 652 -1.36 52.24 -9.06
CA GLU A 652 -0.05 51.72 -9.50
C GLU A 652 -0.02 50.19 -9.50
N GLN A 653 -0.69 49.54 -8.54
CA GLN A 653 -0.82 48.08 -8.50
C GLN A 653 -1.66 47.54 -9.67
N ALA A 654 -2.78 48.21 -9.99
CA ALA A 654 -3.64 47.86 -11.12
C ALA A 654 -2.92 48.09 -12.46
N ARG A 655 -2.14 49.16 -12.56
CA ARG A 655 -1.35 49.50 -13.75
C ARG A 655 -0.26 48.46 -14.06
N ILE A 656 0.41 47.91 -13.05
CA ILE A 656 1.36 46.78 -13.21
C ILE A 656 0.65 45.55 -13.80
N GLN A 657 -0.64 45.37 -13.52
CA GLN A 657 -1.47 44.29 -14.07
C GLN A 657 -2.02 44.60 -15.48
N GLY A 658 -1.65 45.75 -16.05
CA GLY A 658 -2.03 46.17 -17.39
C GLY A 658 -3.38 46.90 -17.47
N VAL A 659 -3.90 47.40 -16.34
CA VAL A 659 -5.11 48.24 -16.32
C VAL A 659 -4.75 49.67 -16.74
N SER A 660 -5.54 50.24 -17.65
CA SER A 660 -5.46 51.64 -18.09
C SER A 660 -6.81 52.30 -17.82
N ASP A 661 -6.82 53.47 -17.17
CA ASP A 661 -8.04 54.19 -16.80
C ASP A 661 -7.94 55.65 -17.26
N GLU A 662 -8.85 56.08 -18.13
CA GLU A 662 -8.87 57.44 -18.66
C GLU A 662 -9.25 58.48 -17.61
N GLN A 663 -10.08 58.12 -16.63
CA GLN A 663 -10.47 59.04 -15.56
C GLN A 663 -9.28 59.37 -14.64
N MET A 664 -8.33 58.44 -14.50
CA MET A 664 -7.06 58.74 -13.83
C MET A 664 -6.23 59.76 -14.61
N GLN A 665 -6.23 59.72 -15.94
CA GLN A 665 -5.53 60.72 -16.76
C GLN A 665 -6.20 62.10 -16.65
N VAL A 666 -7.55 62.13 -16.60
CA VAL A 666 -8.31 63.36 -16.35
C VAL A 666 -7.94 63.94 -14.99
N LEU A 667 -7.89 63.10 -13.95
CA LEU A 667 -7.51 63.51 -12.60
C LEU A 667 -6.05 63.99 -12.54
N GLU A 668 -5.11 63.31 -13.19
CA GLU A 668 -3.71 63.74 -13.30
C GLU A 668 -3.60 65.12 -13.98
N THR A 669 -4.36 65.34 -15.05
CA THR A 669 -4.40 66.63 -15.76
C THR A 669 -4.97 67.73 -14.87
N MET A 670 -6.07 67.45 -14.15
CA MET A 670 -6.66 68.39 -13.19
C MET A 670 -5.66 68.74 -12.09
N MET A 671 -4.96 67.76 -11.52
CA MET A 671 -3.95 67.98 -10.49
C MET A 671 -2.78 68.82 -11.00
N GLN A 672 -2.31 68.59 -12.22
CA GLN A 672 -1.27 69.41 -12.82
C GLN A 672 -1.71 70.87 -12.95
N GLN A 673 -2.95 71.13 -13.36
CA GLN A 673 -3.50 72.49 -13.44
C GLN A 673 -3.59 73.17 -12.08
N ILE A 674 -4.00 72.43 -11.04
CA ILE A 674 -4.08 72.95 -9.67
C ILE A 674 -2.66 73.31 -9.16
N ILE A 675 -1.66 72.46 -9.42
CA ILE A 675 -0.25 72.69 -9.05
C ILE A 675 0.34 73.90 -9.81
N ASP A 676 0.18 73.94 -11.13
CA ASP A 676 0.68 75.04 -11.97
C ASP A 676 0.02 76.38 -11.61
N GLY A 677 -1.22 76.34 -11.13
CA GLY A 677 -1.95 77.48 -10.58
C GLY A 677 -1.45 77.96 -9.21
N GLY A 678 -0.52 77.24 -8.56
CA GLY A 678 0.06 77.59 -7.26
C GLY A 678 -0.87 77.37 -6.06
N TRP A 679 -1.94 76.58 -6.23
CA TRP A 679 -2.94 76.33 -5.18
C TRP A 679 -2.47 75.34 -4.12
N ILE A 680 -1.62 74.39 -4.52
CA ILE A 680 -0.97 73.40 -3.67
C ILE A 680 0.46 73.22 -4.17
N GLY A 681 1.39 73.00 -3.24
CA GLY A 681 2.81 72.81 -3.51
C GLY A 681 3.24 71.35 -3.51
#